data_AF-A0A2I1HKL6-F1
#
_entry.id   AF-A0A2I1HKL6-F1
#
_cell.length_a   1.000
_cell.length_b   1.000
_cell.length_c   1.000
_cell.angle_alpha   90.00
_cell.angle_beta   90.00
_cell.angle_gamma   90.00
#
_symmetry.space_group_name_H-M   'P 1'
#
loop_
_entity.id
_entity.type
_entity.pdbx_description
1 polymer ?
#
loop_
_entity_poly.entity_id
_entity_poly.type
_entity_poly.pdbx_seq_one_letter_code
_entity_poly.pdbx_strand_id
1 'polypeptide(L)'
;MDGHAALIRLRQGQIRMRLSGSIFDTSSKYMPLYMAESKTNFEVYCLTLAAQLNINIEMDNINKLDFTITGSGSPILDLWMAHFRPTTILQSYNHKDNYPLIYTAQLTCNSGTTMISWQQFRYLAGLSRKGPVAKWFSRLEMILLKSKNSQELKSAFTHFPTQLLSLPLDTPSTKRSKKEWVKVSLRNNFFIAKITFKSSKSSTIEVQPYKFIPYSTQNGLPRIIKDGNTTRLFPDEPTNTLQQILPTLYDDLPTPTIKISQSQDLWIDRWIPDSNLKNQLTSVSSNLVHRHLLQFYTDGSLKVLTPPSHPGQTPDENFVNVSMGAAVIESHSNTQIGARIQNWPSSTRAKLMGIFLALLVSPPNSIVHIHTDSQSAIHSINNVLQHKNARRCRWLNHNNNLLLFKIYLLITEKRLQYFMHKVKGHSGDVGNDKADELAKLSLDLDNFYDNRFTHGSNEFRFMPQYNRTPIEQNIRKFIHRALHFRNYSAWSRLKSNIDCFVDKRFDYDWQTTWSTIKQVKFFKCTSTKRNSLWSFIIKALHNQLPIATRLKQRKPALYSDLKYQFCHTNEETINHLSTCTQTADFRTYLRSELIYFLNNTDEFQKLSPHIRLRTINSLLGSSPDSFECTSLLSDAMQAKISTTAISHLKKNLKLSQADSVRLGSKVLMQTIILFKNHLWKDRCERVIRWEQSRNITGQDKRTPNHNHNHNSKACCSDRPIIAEDEIIVLDGFDPITQMKHSPVCISPQQRFHDSLVLMHSQLQLYIKKYILLPWVYKPLSSLYYFDIGI
;
A
#
# COMPACT_ATOMS: atom_id res chain seq x y z
N MET A 1 11.49 15.06 3.98
CA MET A 1 10.07 15.42 3.82
C MET A 1 9.46 15.45 5.21
N ASP A 2 8.94 16.60 5.60
CA ASP A 2 8.40 16.82 6.95
C ASP A 2 7.13 15.99 7.15
N GLY A 3 7.10 15.11 8.16
CA GLY A 3 5.95 14.24 8.44
C GLY A 3 4.64 14.99 8.65
N HIS A 4 4.71 16.27 9.01
CA HIS A 4 3.55 17.14 9.17
C HIS A 4 2.81 17.40 7.85
N ALA A 5 3.53 17.60 6.74
CA ALA A 5 2.92 17.82 5.43
C ALA A 5 2.13 16.59 4.95
N ALA A 6 2.64 15.38 5.23
CA ALA A 6 1.95 14.14 4.89
C ALA A 6 0.64 13.98 5.69
N LEU A 7 0.66 14.27 7.00
CA LEU A 7 -0.55 14.22 7.83
C LEU A 7 -1.60 15.23 7.39
N ILE A 8 -1.20 16.46 7.01
CA ILE A 8 -2.11 17.46 6.45
C ILE A 8 -2.77 16.95 5.16
N ARG A 9 -2.00 16.34 4.26
CA ARG A 9 -2.53 15.77 3.01
C ARG A 9 -3.50 14.62 3.25
N LEU A 10 -3.22 13.77 4.24
CA LEU A 10 -4.16 12.73 4.65
C LEU A 10 -5.43 13.34 5.23
N ARG A 11 -5.34 14.35 6.10
CA ARG A 11 -6.51 15.05 6.65
C ARG A 11 -7.33 15.74 5.56
N GLN A 12 -6.67 16.35 4.58
CA GLN A 12 -7.34 16.93 3.42
C GLN A 12 -8.08 15.87 2.60
N GLY A 13 -7.44 14.72 2.34
CA GLY A 13 -8.08 13.59 1.67
C GLY A 13 -9.29 13.06 2.44
N GLN A 14 -9.19 12.97 3.78
CA GLN A 14 -10.27 12.55 4.67
C GLN A 14 -11.50 13.45 4.52
N ILE A 15 -11.29 14.76 4.55
CA ILE A 15 -12.35 15.77 4.42
C ILE A 15 -12.96 15.75 3.02
N ARG A 16 -12.16 15.64 1.96
CA ARG A 16 -12.65 15.55 0.56
C ARG A 16 -13.52 14.32 0.36
N MET A 17 -13.13 13.20 0.96
CA MET A 17 -13.92 11.96 0.96
C MET A 17 -15.10 11.99 1.94
N ARG A 18 -15.16 12.98 2.85
CA ARG A 18 -16.17 13.14 3.90
C ARG A 18 -16.23 11.97 4.88
N LEU A 19 -15.06 11.38 5.15
CA LEU A 19 -14.93 10.28 6.09
C LEU A 19 -15.02 10.82 7.52
N SER A 20 -16.03 10.35 8.26
CA SER A 20 -16.16 10.65 9.69
C SER A 20 -15.17 9.86 10.55
N GLY A 21 -14.94 8.59 10.22
CA GLY A 21 -13.94 7.74 10.87
C GLY A 21 -12.51 8.04 10.42
N SER A 22 -11.56 7.37 11.07
CA SER A 22 -10.13 7.47 10.75
C SER A 22 -9.87 7.12 9.28
N ILE A 23 -9.08 7.96 8.59
CA ILE A 23 -8.65 7.69 7.22
C ILE A 23 -7.76 6.42 7.13
N PHE A 24 -7.15 6.00 8.24
CA PHE A 24 -6.33 4.79 8.28
C PHE A 24 -7.16 3.50 8.28
N ASP A 25 -8.45 3.59 8.64
CA ASP A 25 -9.41 2.50 8.59
C ASP A 25 -9.96 2.36 7.17
N THR A 26 -9.13 1.82 6.28
CA THR A 26 -9.43 1.61 4.85
C THR A 26 -10.45 0.50 4.62
N SER A 27 -11.68 0.71 5.07
CA SER A 27 -12.80 -0.22 4.88
C SER A 27 -13.05 -0.50 3.39
N SER A 28 -13.30 -1.76 3.06
CA SER A 28 -13.68 -2.19 1.70
C SER A 28 -14.89 -1.42 1.17
N LYS A 29 -15.80 -1.01 2.05
CA LYS A 29 -16.98 -0.19 1.74
C LYS A 29 -16.62 1.13 1.04
N TYR A 30 -15.54 1.79 1.47
CA TYR A 30 -15.15 3.11 0.96
C TYR A 30 -14.00 3.04 -0.05
N MET A 31 -13.48 1.86 -0.37
CA MET A 31 -12.33 1.69 -1.26
C MET A 31 -12.47 2.42 -2.62
N PRO A 32 -13.64 2.46 -3.28
CA PRO A 32 -13.82 3.24 -4.51
C PRO A 32 -13.54 4.75 -4.35
N LEU A 33 -13.81 5.34 -3.18
CA LEU A 33 -13.49 6.74 -2.86
C LEU A 33 -11.99 6.93 -2.68
N TYR A 34 -11.33 6.04 -1.93
CA TYR A 34 -9.87 6.06 -1.76
C TYR A 34 -9.17 6.00 -3.12
N MET A 35 -9.60 5.12 -4.03
CA MET A 35 -9.08 5.04 -5.40
C MET A 35 -9.26 6.34 -6.17
N ALA A 36 -10.42 6.98 -6.06
CA ALA A 36 -10.70 8.22 -6.77
C ALA A 36 -9.86 9.39 -6.23
N GLU A 37 -9.74 9.51 -4.91
CA GLU A 37 -8.93 10.56 -4.25
C GLU A 37 -7.44 10.36 -4.50
N SER A 38 -6.98 9.10 -4.57
CA SER A 38 -5.57 8.74 -4.81
C SER A 38 -4.99 9.31 -6.10
N LYS A 39 -5.83 9.61 -7.09
CA LYS A 39 -5.41 10.24 -8.36
C LYS A 39 -4.88 11.65 -8.18
N THR A 40 -5.29 12.33 -7.11
CA THR A 40 -4.92 13.73 -6.83
C THR A 40 -4.13 13.90 -5.53
N ASN A 41 -4.06 12.86 -4.71
CA ASN A 41 -3.43 12.89 -3.40
C ASN A 41 -2.50 11.68 -3.23
N PHE A 42 -1.19 11.93 -3.30
CA PHE A 42 -0.15 10.90 -3.27
C PHE A 42 -0.14 10.11 -1.95
N GLU A 43 -0.44 10.75 -0.84
CA GLU A 43 -0.44 10.14 0.48
C GLU A 43 -1.63 9.19 0.64
N VAL A 44 -2.80 9.57 0.10
CA VAL A 44 -3.96 8.68 -0.02
C VAL A 44 -3.65 7.53 -0.99
N TYR A 45 -2.91 7.79 -2.08
CA TYR A 45 -2.42 6.72 -2.97
C TYR A 45 -1.54 5.72 -2.24
N CYS A 46 -0.56 6.17 -1.44
CA CYS A 46 0.27 5.28 -0.63
C CYS A 46 -0.55 4.44 0.35
N LEU A 47 -1.54 5.04 1.01
CA LEU A 47 -2.41 4.35 1.96
C LEU A 47 -3.30 3.32 1.26
N THR A 48 -3.87 3.68 0.11
CA THR A 48 -4.68 2.80 -0.74
C THR A 48 -3.85 1.61 -1.22
N LEU A 49 -2.60 1.86 -1.61
CA LEU A 49 -1.68 0.83 -2.04
C LEU A 49 -1.30 -0.11 -0.89
N ALA A 50 -1.06 0.43 0.31
CA ALA A 50 -0.80 -0.39 1.48
C ALA A 50 -2.00 -1.30 1.81
N ALA A 51 -3.23 -0.76 1.79
CA ALA A 51 -4.44 -1.52 2.03
C ALA A 51 -4.63 -2.66 1.00
N GLN A 52 -4.34 -2.40 -0.28
CA GLN A 52 -4.34 -3.43 -1.34
C GLN A 52 -3.30 -4.54 -1.12
N LEU A 53 -2.23 -4.26 -0.37
CA LEU A 53 -1.23 -5.23 0.05
C LEU A 53 -1.61 -5.92 1.38
N ASN A 54 -2.82 -5.70 1.90
CA ASN A 54 -3.27 -6.07 3.25
C ASN A 54 -2.38 -5.51 4.36
N ILE A 55 -1.82 -4.33 4.14
CA ILE A 55 -1.03 -3.58 5.11
C ILE A 55 -1.87 -2.41 5.62
N ASN A 56 -2.25 -2.47 6.89
CA ASN A 56 -3.04 -1.43 7.56
C ASN A 56 -2.21 -0.74 8.64
N ILE A 57 -2.62 0.46 9.04
CA ILE A 57 -1.97 1.21 10.11
C ILE A 57 -2.86 1.10 11.34
N GLU A 58 -2.41 0.34 12.33
CA GLU A 58 -3.07 0.28 13.64
C GLU A 58 -2.62 1.45 14.50
N MET A 59 -3.57 2.11 15.15
CA MET A 59 -3.33 3.22 16.07
C MET A 59 -3.99 2.89 17.41
N ASP A 60 -3.45 3.43 18.50
CA ASP A 60 -4.14 3.32 19.78
C ASP A 60 -5.45 4.14 19.78
N ASN A 61 -6.31 3.91 20.77
CA ASN A 61 -7.63 4.54 20.81
C ASN A 61 -7.56 6.07 20.86
N ILE A 62 -6.57 6.64 21.56
CA ILE A 62 -6.41 8.09 21.68
C ILE A 62 -6.05 8.69 20.32
N ASN A 63 -5.05 8.13 19.63
CA ASN A 63 -4.65 8.60 18.31
C ASN A 63 -5.72 8.33 17.25
N LYS A 64 -6.55 7.29 17.39
CA LYS A 64 -7.73 7.08 16.51
C LYS A 64 -8.75 8.21 16.66
N LEU A 65 -8.97 8.72 17.86
CA LEU A 65 -9.88 9.85 18.09
C LEU A 65 -9.40 11.14 17.41
N ASP A 66 -8.10 11.41 17.35
CA ASP A 66 -7.54 12.57 16.62
C ASP A 66 -7.92 12.54 15.11
N PHE A 67 -7.98 11.34 14.54
CA PHE A 67 -8.39 11.12 13.15
C PHE A 67 -9.89 10.91 12.97
N THR A 68 -10.69 11.01 14.03
CA THR A 68 -12.15 10.90 13.96
C THR A 68 -12.75 12.31 13.98
N ILE A 69 -13.68 12.59 13.06
CA ILE A 69 -14.47 13.82 13.06
C ILE A 69 -15.71 13.54 13.89
N THR A 70 -15.86 14.21 15.03
CA THR A 70 -17.05 14.08 15.87
C THR A 70 -18.22 14.89 15.32
N GLY A 71 -19.43 14.37 15.47
CA GLY A 71 -20.66 15.04 15.04
C GLY A 71 -21.90 14.27 15.44
N SER A 72 -23.08 14.85 15.17
CA SER A 72 -24.38 14.30 15.54
C SER A 72 -25.22 13.88 14.32
N GLY A 73 -26.05 12.86 14.48
CA GLY A 73 -26.84 12.28 13.40
C GLY A 73 -26.06 11.32 12.51
N SER A 74 -26.68 10.84 11.42
CA SER A 74 -26.06 9.88 10.48
C SER A 74 -24.95 10.53 9.63
N PRO A 75 -23.84 9.82 9.33
CA PRO A 75 -22.85 10.26 8.37
C PRO A 75 -23.45 10.43 6.97
N ILE A 76 -23.23 11.61 6.35
CA ILE A 76 -23.78 11.91 5.02
C ILE A 76 -23.14 11.06 3.93
N LEU A 77 -21.87 10.68 4.11
CA LEU A 77 -21.15 9.85 3.16
C LEU A 77 -21.87 8.52 2.90
N ASP A 78 -22.46 7.92 3.93
CA ASP A 78 -23.20 6.66 3.82
C ASP A 78 -24.43 6.79 2.93
N LEU A 79 -25.16 7.89 3.09
CA LEU A 79 -26.32 8.21 2.25
C LEU A 79 -25.89 8.49 0.81
N TRP A 80 -24.74 9.14 0.61
CA TRP A 80 -24.26 9.48 -0.72
C TRP A 80 -23.68 8.30 -1.49
N MET A 81 -22.95 7.41 -0.84
CA MET A 81 -22.40 6.22 -1.48
C MET A 81 -23.49 5.30 -2.05
N ALA A 82 -24.70 5.33 -1.49
CA ALA A 82 -25.86 4.61 -2.01
C ALA A 82 -26.44 5.20 -3.31
N HIS A 83 -26.13 6.46 -3.64
CA HIS A 83 -26.82 7.21 -4.69
C HIS A 83 -25.91 7.96 -5.67
N PHE A 84 -24.62 8.09 -5.37
CA PHE A 84 -23.66 8.85 -6.16
C PHE A 84 -22.40 8.06 -6.46
N ARG A 85 -21.81 8.32 -7.63
CA ARG A 85 -20.48 7.81 -7.97
C ARG A 85 -19.42 8.51 -7.10
N PRO A 86 -18.34 7.83 -6.70
CA PRO A 86 -17.26 8.41 -5.90
C PRO A 86 -16.68 9.71 -6.48
N THR A 87 -16.52 9.80 -7.80
CA THR A 87 -16.01 11.01 -8.46
C THR A 87 -16.93 12.20 -8.28
N THR A 88 -18.25 11.99 -8.33
CA THR A 88 -19.25 13.04 -8.10
C THR A 88 -19.22 13.52 -6.65
N ILE A 89 -19.02 12.60 -5.70
CA ILE A 89 -18.86 12.92 -4.28
C ILE A 89 -17.63 13.82 -4.08
N LEU A 90 -16.48 13.46 -4.66
CA LEU A 90 -15.26 14.26 -4.56
C LEU A 90 -15.36 15.62 -5.25
N GLN A 91 -16.09 15.71 -6.38
CA GLN A 91 -16.33 16.98 -7.08
C GLN A 91 -17.29 17.91 -6.35
N SER A 92 -18.13 17.38 -5.45
CA SER A 92 -19.03 18.20 -4.62
C SER A 92 -18.27 19.02 -3.57
N TYR A 93 -17.01 18.66 -3.29
CA TYR A 93 -16.17 19.37 -2.34
C TYR A 93 -15.67 20.69 -2.93
N ASN A 94 -15.89 21.78 -2.21
CA ASN A 94 -15.32 23.08 -2.57
C ASN A 94 -14.05 23.33 -1.73
N HIS A 95 -12.93 23.68 -2.37
CA HIS A 95 -11.69 23.96 -1.64
C HIS A 95 -11.76 25.18 -0.70
N LYS A 96 -12.79 26.03 -0.87
CA LYS A 96 -13.10 27.18 0.00
C LYS A 96 -14.26 26.91 0.97
N ASP A 97 -14.64 25.65 1.15
CA ASP A 97 -15.84 25.28 1.92
C ASP A 97 -15.62 25.57 3.41
N ASN A 98 -16.11 26.72 3.87
CA ASN A 98 -16.12 27.11 5.28
C ASN A 98 -17.08 26.25 6.12
N TYR A 99 -17.87 25.37 5.48
CA TYR A 99 -18.85 24.50 6.14
C TYR A 99 -18.84 23.07 5.55
N PRO A 100 -17.78 22.29 5.82
CA PRO A 100 -17.66 20.93 5.29
C PRO A 100 -18.76 20.04 5.86
N LEU A 101 -19.60 19.55 4.95
CA LEU A 101 -20.75 18.72 5.28
C LEU A 101 -20.34 17.23 5.47
N ILE A 102 -20.39 16.75 6.72
CA ILE A 102 -19.99 15.40 7.15
C ILE A 102 -21.19 14.64 7.76
N TYR A 103 -22.02 15.32 8.55
CA TYR A 103 -23.13 14.75 9.31
C TYR A 103 -24.47 15.41 8.99
N THR A 104 -25.55 14.63 9.08
CA THR A 104 -26.92 15.10 8.78
C THR A 104 -27.38 16.21 9.71
N ALA A 105 -26.94 16.27 10.97
CA ALA A 105 -27.28 17.37 11.88
C ALA A 105 -26.79 18.75 11.39
N GLN A 106 -25.78 18.81 10.53
CA GLN A 106 -25.34 20.07 9.92
C GLN A 106 -26.35 20.64 8.91
N LEU A 107 -27.37 19.86 8.54
CA LEU A 107 -28.47 20.30 7.71
C LEU A 107 -29.76 20.53 8.51
N THR A 108 -29.72 20.43 9.85
CA THR A 108 -30.91 20.64 10.68
C THR A 108 -30.93 22.05 11.27
N CYS A 109 -32.12 22.64 11.33
CA CYS A 109 -32.33 23.92 12.00
C CYS A 109 -32.27 23.75 13.53
N ASN A 110 -32.18 24.87 14.26
CA ASN A 110 -32.09 24.88 15.74
C ASN A 110 -33.28 24.18 16.44
N SER A 111 -34.43 24.00 15.77
CA SER A 111 -35.56 23.22 16.30
C SER A 111 -35.37 21.71 16.23
N GLY A 112 -34.35 21.21 15.52
CA GLY A 112 -34.09 19.78 15.32
C GLY A 112 -35.08 19.03 14.43
N THR A 113 -36.17 19.69 14.00
CA THR A 113 -37.29 19.09 13.26
C THR A 113 -37.34 19.45 11.78
N THR A 114 -36.62 20.50 11.39
CA THR A 114 -36.64 21.03 10.02
C THR A 114 -35.25 21.10 9.41
N MET A 115 -35.17 20.93 8.09
CA MET A 115 -33.94 21.02 7.31
C MET A 115 -33.63 22.47 6.91
N ILE A 116 -32.36 22.85 6.90
CA ILE A 116 -31.93 24.15 6.34
C ILE A 116 -32.18 24.18 4.82
N SER A 117 -32.51 25.36 4.31
CA SER A 117 -32.67 25.59 2.86
C SER A 117 -31.32 25.62 2.13
N TRP A 118 -31.34 25.38 0.82
CA TRP A 118 -30.17 25.50 -0.05
C TRP A 118 -29.47 26.87 0.06
N GLN A 119 -30.25 27.95 0.19
CA GLN A 119 -29.69 29.31 0.32
C GLN A 119 -28.96 29.50 1.65
N GLN A 120 -29.48 28.91 2.73
CA GLN A 120 -28.84 28.93 4.05
C GLN A 120 -27.55 28.10 4.03
N PHE A 121 -27.59 26.88 3.48
CA PHE A 121 -26.38 26.06 3.31
C PHE A 121 -25.31 26.81 2.52
N ARG A 122 -25.67 27.41 1.38
CA ARG A 122 -24.72 28.19 0.56
C ARG A 122 -24.10 29.34 1.35
N TYR A 123 -24.89 30.04 2.18
CA TYR A 123 -24.36 31.09 3.02
C TYR A 123 -23.35 30.56 4.05
N LEU A 124 -23.66 29.46 4.72
CA LEU A 124 -22.74 28.81 5.68
C LEU A 124 -21.45 28.35 5.00
N ALA A 125 -21.56 27.77 3.80
CA ALA A 125 -20.44 27.34 2.97
C ALA A 125 -19.61 28.49 2.36
N GLY A 126 -19.92 29.76 2.66
CA GLY A 126 -19.23 30.92 2.11
C GLY A 126 -19.50 31.17 0.61
N LEU A 127 -20.58 30.60 0.07
CA LEU A 127 -20.99 30.72 -1.32
C LEU A 127 -22.02 31.83 -1.51
N SER A 128 -22.09 32.39 -2.73
CA SER A 128 -23.16 33.32 -3.11
C SER A 128 -24.52 32.67 -2.87
N ARG A 129 -25.47 33.39 -2.24
CA ARG A 129 -26.85 32.91 -1.99
C ARG A 129 -27.66 32.71 -3.28
N LYS A 130 -27.17 33.22 -4.42
CA LYS A 130 -27.80 33.06 -5.74
C LYS A 130 -27.24 31.83 -6.48
N GLY A 131 -28.12 31.05 -7.10
CA GLY A 131 -27.76 29.95 -8.00
C GLY A 131 -28.72 28.76 -7.93
N PRO A 132 -28.65 27.83 -8.90
CA PRO A 132 -29.51 26.64 -8.93
C PRO A 132 -29.23 25.71 -7.73
N VAL A 133 -30.24 24.93 -7.33
CA VAL A 133 -30.10 23.88 -6.33
C VAL A 133 -29.20 22.78 -6.89
N ALA A 134 -28.17 22.41 -6.13
CA ALA A 134 -27.26 21.36 -6.57
C ALA A 134 -27.98 20.01 -6.58
N LYS A 135 -27.73 19.18 -7.61
CA LYS A 135 -28.34 17.85 -7.75
C LYS A 135 -28.15 16.97 -6.51
N TRP A 136 -26.99 17.06 -5.87
CA TRP A 136 -26.70 16.31 -4.65
C TRP A 136 -27.56 16.78 -3.46
N PHE A 137 -27.85 18.08 -3.37
CA PHE A 137 -28.67 18.65 -2.30
C PHE A 137 -30.14 18.27 -2.47
N SER A 138 -30.68 18.38 -3.70
CA SER A 138 -32.04 17.93 -4.00
C SER A 138 -32.25 16.43 -3.72
N ARG A 139 -31.20 15.62 -3.88
CA ARG A 139 -31.26 14.20 -3.54
C ARG A 139 -31.30 13.99 -2.02
N LEU A 140 -30.53 14.76 -1.25
CA LEU A 140 -30.62 14.74 0.21
C LEU A 140 -32.00 15.16 0.70
N GLU A 141 -32.61 16.18 0.09
CA GLU A 141 -34.00 16.59 0.39
C GLU A 141 -34.96 15.40 0.23
N MET A 142 -34.85 14.62 -0.86
CA MET A 142 -35.67 13.42 -1.06
C MET A 142 -35.45 12.33 0.01
N ILE A 143 -34.25 12.22 0.54
CA ILE A 143 -33.88 11.19 1.52
C ILE A 143 -34.35 11.59 2.92
N LEU A 144 -34.10 12.84 3.30
CA LEU A 144 -34.25 13.34 4.67
C LEU A 144 -35.66 13.86 4.99
N LEU A 145 -36.36 14.47 4.02
CA LEU A 145 -37.66 15.12 4.24
C LEU A 145 -38.82 14.13 4.22
N LYS A 146 -39.87 14.39 5.02
CA LYS A 146 -41.13 13.62 4.99
C LYS A 146 -41.88 13.79 3.67
N SER A 147 -41.89 15.01 3.12
CA SER A 147 -42.57 15.36 1.88
C SER A 147 -41.76 16.39 1.10
N LYS A 148 -41.90 16.46 -0.24
CA LYS A 148 -41.21 17.47 -1.04
C LYS A 148 -41.66 18.91 -0.76
N ASN A 149 -42.83 19.09 -0.17
CA ASN A 149 -43.45 20.40 0.05
C ASN A 149 -43.25 20.92 1.48
N SER A 150 -42.68 20.11 2.38
CA SER A 150 -42.34 20.53 3.75
C SER A 150 -40.84 20.37 4.01
N GLN A 151 -40.28 21.29 4.79
CA GLN A 151 -38.90 21.18 5.28
C GLN A 151 -38.80 20.25 6.51
N GLU A 152 -39.86 19.50 6.84
CA GLU A 152 -39.87 18.60 7.99
C GLU A 152 -39.06 17.33 7.72
N LEU A 153 -38.18 17.00 8.66
CA LEU A 153 -37.36 15.79 8.62
C LEU A 153 -38.18 14.56 9.01
N LYS A 154 -37.84 13.40 8.43
CA LYS A 154 -38.35 12.10 8.92
C LYS A 154 -37.86 11.86 10.35
N SER A 155 -38.64 11.13 11.14
CA SER A 155 -38.32 10.83 12.56
C SER A 155 -36.95 10.19 12.75
N ALA A 156 -36.48 9.40 11.78
CA ALA A 156 -35.14 8.79 11.82
C ALA A 156 -33.97 9.80 11.76
N PHE A 157 -34.23 11.05 11.33
CA PHE A 157 -33.23 12.10 11.15
C PHE A 157 -33.49 13.35 12.01
N THR A 158 -34.50 13.32 12.88
CA THR A 158 -34.75 14.40 13.83
C THR A 158 -33.74 14.33 14.97
N HIS A 159 -32.89 15.34 15.08
CA HIS A 159 -31.86 15.43 16.11
C HIS A 159 -31.76 16.87 16.58
N PHE A 160 -31.67 17.09 17.89
CA PHE A 160 -31.30 18.40 18.41
C PHE A 160 -29.84 18.68 18.04
N PRO A 161 -29.53 19.81 17.38
CA PRO A 161 -28.16 20.11 17.00
C PRO A 161 -27.30 20.33 18.25
N THR A 162 -26.14 19.68 18.31
CA THR A 162 -25.17 19.80 19.40
C THR A 162 -24.45 21.15 19.43
N GLN A 163 -24.54 21.94 18.35
CA GLN A 163 -24.11 23.33 18.27
C GLN A 163 -25.22 24.16 17.63
N LEU A 164 -25.67 25.21 18.33
CA LEU A 164 -26.61 26.18 17.77
C LEU A 164 -25.95 26.90 16.59
N LEU A 165 -26.63 26.93 15.44
CA LEU A 165 -26.22 27.74 14.29
C LEU A 165 -26.36 29.22 14.65
N SER A 166 -25.27 29.86 15.07
CA SER A 166 -25.18 31.31 15.21
C SER A 166 -24.73 31.90 13.87
N LEU A 167 -25.60 32.68 13.23
CA LEU A 167 -25.21 33.47 12.07
C LEU A 167 -24.39 34.67 12.58
N PRO A 168 -23.19 34.93 12.05
CA PRO A 168 -22.44 36.13 12.44
C PRO A 168 -23.25 37.38 12.10
N LEU A 169 -23.43 38.26 13.09
CA LEU A 169 -24.10 39.55 12.90
C LEU A 169 -23.06 40.57 12.43
N ASP A 170 -23.11 40.91 11.15
CA ASP A 170 -22.25 41.95 10.58
C ASP A 170 -22.80 43.35 10.91
N THR A 171 -21.90 44.33 11.03
CA THR A 171 -22.30 45.73 11.20
C THR A 171 -22.95 46.26 9.91
N PRO A 172 -24.00 47.11 10.00
CA PRO A 172 -24.67 47.64 8.82
C PRO A 172 -23.71 48.46 7.94
N SER A 173 -23.83 48.34 6.62
CA SER A 173 -22.96 49.07 5.69
C SER A 173 -23.13 50.58 5.78
N THR A 174 -22.07 51.38 5.62
CA THR A 174 -22.17 52.86 5.57
C THR A 174 -22.79 53.38 4.26
N LYS A 175 -22.94 52.53 3.23
CA LYS A 175 -23.51 52.94 1.94
C LYS A 175 -25.01 53.23 2.06
N ARG A 176 -25.43 54.45 1.67
CA ARG A 176 -26.84 54.92 1.76
C ARG A 176 -27.83 54.09 0.94
N SER A 177 -27.38 53.53 -0.18
CA SER A 177 -28.19 52.70 -1.08
C SER A 177 -28.52 51.32 -0.48
N LYS A 178 -27.76 50.86 0.52
CA LYS A 178 -28.01 49.58 1.19
C LYS A 178 -28.98 49.78 2.35
N LYS A 179 -30.16 49.18 2.24
CA LYS A 179 -31.24 49.22 3.25
C LYS A 179 -31.39 47.84 3.89
N GLU A 180 -30.48 47.54 4.81
CA GLU A 180 -30.29 46.23 5.43
C GLU A 180 -31.32 45.97 6.55
N TRP A 181 -31.55 44.69 6.83
CA TRP A 181 -32.26 44.28 8.05
C TRP A 181 -31.27 44.29 9.22
N VAL A 182 -31.72 44.80 10.35
CA VAL A 182 -30.92 44.96 11.57
C VAL A 182 -31.69 44.43 12.77
N LYS A 183 -30.96 43.86 13.72
CA LYS A 183 -31.47 43.59 15.06
C LYS A 183 -31.13 44.80 15.92
N VAL A 184 -32.15 45.49 16.43
CA VAL A 184 -31.99 46.68 17.25
C VAL A 184 -32.25 46.30 18.70
N SER A 185 -31.33 46.68 19.59
CA SER A 185 -31.52 46.61 21.04
C SER A 185 -31.93 47.99 21.53
N LEU A 186 -33.10 48.12 22.16
CA LEU A 186 -33.54 49.36 22.78
C LEU A 186 -34.12 49.04 24.15
N ARG A 187 -33.54 49.61 25.23
CA ARG A 187 -34.01 49.43 26.62
C ARG A 187 -34.23 47.94 26.98
N ASN A 188 -33.23 47.09 26.72
CA ASN A 188 -33.24 45.64 26.94
C ASN A 188 -34.26 44.81 26.12
N ASN A 189 -34.98 45.42 25.18
CA ASN A 189 -35.83 44.70 24.23
C ASN A 189 -35.16 44.66 22.85
N PHE A 190 -35.22 43.49 22.21
CA PHE A 190 -34.74 43.31 20.85
C PHE A 190 -35.91 43.27 19.87
N PHE A 191 -35.77 44.00 18.77
CA PHE A 191 -36.68 43.90 17.65
C PHE A 191 -35.92 43.87 16.33
N ILE A 192 -36.55 43.29 15.31
CA ILE A 192 -36.02 43.25 13.96
C ILE A 192 -36.56 44.47 13.22
N ALA A 193 -35.69 45.22 12.58
CA ALA A 193 -36.07 46.41 11.83
C ALA A 193 -35.36 46.46 10.48
N LYS A 194 -35.96 47.14 9.51
CA LYS A 194 -35.33 47.41 8.21
C LYS A 194 -34.92 48.87 8.15
N ILE A 195 -33.66 49.15 7.79
CA ILE A 195 -33.19 50.53 7.61
C ILE A 195 -33.95 51.16 6.44
N THR A 196 -34.62 52.28 6.68
CA THR A 196 -35.34 53.05 5.66
C THR A 196 -34.51 54.23 5.18
N PHE A 197 -33.77 54.89 6.08
CA PHE A 197 -32.95 56.06 5.77
C PHE A 197 -31.58 56.00 6.48
N LYS A 198 -30.55 56.54 5.82
CA LYS A 198 -29.18 56.65 6.37
C LYS A 198 -28.73 58.09 6.16
N SER A 199 -28.39 58.79 7.25
CA SER A 199 -28.03 60.20 7.19
C SER A 199 -26.72 60.44 6.44
N SER A 200 -26.60 61.67 5.97
CA SER A 200 -25.49 62.17 5.16
C SER A 200 -24.42 62.87 5.98
N LYS A 201 -24.84 63.46 7.10
CA LYS A 201 -24.07 64.43 7.89
C LYS A 201 -23.90 63.95 9.34
N SER A 202 -24.55 62.84 9.70
CA SER A 202 -24.52 62.23 11.04
C SER A 202 -24.57 60.70 10.92
N SER A 203 -24.17 59.99 11.98
CA SER A 203 -24.24 58.52 12.09
C SER A 203 -25.70 58.00 12.19
N THR A 204 -26.70 58.88 12.23
CA THR A 204 -28.12 58.57 12.41
C THR A 204 -28.71 57.67 11.31
N ILE A 205 -29.43 56.62 11.73
CA ILE A 205 -30.21 55.75 10.86
C ILE A 205 -31.69 55.81 11.23
N GLU A 206 -32.58 55.68 10.24
CA GLU A 206 -34.00 55.46 10.50
C GLU A 206 -34.33 54.01 10.16
N VAL A 207 -35.06 53.37 11.06
CA VAL A 207 -35.42 51.96 10.94
C VAL A 207 -36.92 51.82 11.08
N GLN A 208 -37.51 50.97 10.24
CA GLN A 208 -38.89 50.54 10.38
C GLN A 208 -38.91 49.21 11.14
N PRO A 209 -39.50 49.14 12.35
CA PRO A 209 -39.64 47.88 13.07
C PRO A 209 -40.65 46.96 12.38
N TYR A 210 -40.41 45.65 12.51
CA TYR A 210 -41.29 44.61 12.00
C TYR A 210 -41.46 43.50 13.02
N LYS A 211 -42.67 42.95 13.06
CA LYS A 211 -43.02 41.79 13.88
C LYS A 211 -43.28 40.58 13.00
N PHE A 212 -42.77 39.43 13.44
CA PHE A 212 -43.06 38.15 12.83
C PHE A 212 -44.35 37.60 13.43
N ILE A 213 -45.38 37.41 12.60
CA ILE A 213 -46.60 36.72 13.00
C ILE A 213 -46.50 35.29 12.46
N PRO A 214 -46.31 34.28 13.33
CA PRO A 214 -46.16 32.90 12.90
C PRO A 214 -47.43 32.33 12.26
N TYR A 215 -48.61 32.86 12.59
CA TYR A 215 -49.90 32.41 12.06
C TYR A 215 -50.80 33.59 11.68
N SER A 216 -50.92 33.88 10.39
CA SER A 216 -51.84 34.90 9.86
C SER A 216 -53.24 34.29 9.65
N THR A 217 -54.26 34.88 10.28
CA THR A 217 -55.67 34.42 10.23
C THR A 217 -56.25 34.32 8.82
N GLN A 218 -55.67 35.00 7.83
CA GLN A 218 -56.19 34.99 6.46
C GLN A 218 -55.59 33.92 5.54
N ASN A 219 -54.44 33.30 5.83
CA ASN A 219 -53.78 32.37 4.88
C ASN A 219 -52.83 31.32 5.50
N GLY A 220 -52.70 31.22 6.84
CA GLY A 220 -51.86 30.20 7.49
C GLY A 220 -50.34 30.29 7.27
N LEU A 221 -49.87 31.17 6.38
CA LEU A 221 -48.45 31.45 6.15
C LEU A 221 -47.90 32.47 7.16
N PRO A 222 -46.66 32.31 7.65
CA PRO A 222 -46.02 33.30 8.49
C PRO A 222 -45.84 34.61 7.74
N ARG A 223 -46.21 35.75 8.36
CA ARG A 223 -46.13 37.08 7.73
C ARG A 223 -45.32 38.03 8.59
N ILE A 224 -44.45 38.79 7.94
CA ILE A 224 -43.72 39.90 8.56
C ILE A 224 -44.55 41.17 8.33
N ILE A 225 -45.04 41.79 9.41
CA ILE A 225 -45.81 43.02 9.33
C ILE A 225 -45.04 44.18 9.97
N LYS A 226 -45.31 45.41 9.51
CA LYS A 226 -44.76 46.62 10.15
C LYS A 226 -45.31 46.71 11.56
N ASP A 227 -44.44 46.92 12.52
CA ASP A 227 -44.79 47.01 13.94
C ASP A 227 -44.42 48.42 14.44
N GLY A 228 -45.41 49.32 14.48
CA GLY A 228 -45.21 50.72 14.86
C GLY A 228 -44.62 51.63 13.77
N ASN A 229 -44.30 52.86 14.17
CA ASN A 229 -43.79 53.92 13.29
C ASN A 229 -42.28 53.79 13.03
N THR A 230 -41.80 54.45 11.97
CA THR A 230 -40.36 54.53 11.69
C THR A 230 -39.64 55.25 12.83
N THR A 231 -38.62 54.60 13.40
CA THR A 231 -37.85 55.10 14.55
C THR A 231 -36.50 55.60 14.09
N ARG A 232 -36.13 56.82 14.50
CA ARG A 232 -34.81 57.42 14.25
C ARG A 232 -33.86 57.06 15.39
N LEU A 233 -32.73 56.45 15.06
CA LEU A 233 -31.73 55.97 16.02
C LEU A 233 -30.45 56.79 15.87
N PHE A 234 -29.91 57.25 17.00
CA PHE A 234 -28.61 57.89 17.12
C PHE A 234 -27.60 56.84 17.60
N PRO A 235 -26.52 56.55 16.85
CA PRO A 235 -25.55 55.53 17.26
C PRO A 235 -24.68 55.90 18.47
N ASP A 236 -24.78 57.12 18.98
CA ASP A 236 -23.90 57.64 20.04
C ASP A 236 -24.62 57.69 21.39
N GLU A 237 -24.97 56.51 21.92
CA GLU A 237 -24.94 56.24 23.36
C GLU A 237 -24.40 54.82 23.57
N PRO A 238 -23.18 54.68 24.14
CA PRO A 238 -22.65 53.37 24.49
C PRO A 238 -23.28 52.91 25.80
N THR A 239 -24.51 52.39 25.76
CA THR A 239 -24.92 51.46 26.81
C THR A 239 -24.22 50.13 26.56
N ASN A 240 -22.99 50.05 27.09
CA ASN A 240 -22.33 48.80 27.41
C ASN A 240 -23.25 47.98 28.32
N THR A 241 -23.96 46.99 27.77
CA THR A 241 -24.38 45.78 28.50
C THR A 241 -25.03 44.77 27.54
N LEU A 242 -24.93 43.48 27.91
CA LEU A 242 -25.32 42.25 27.19
C LEU A 242 -24.15 41.66 26.39
N GLN A 243 -23.16 41.02 27.04
CA GLN A 243 -23.29 39.72 27.72
C GLN A 243 -24.17 38.75 26.92
N GLN A 244 -23.50 37.74 26.35
CA GLN A 244 -24.09 36.51 25.83
C GLN A 244 -25.11 35.96 26.83
N ILE A 245 -26.38 35.95 26.46
CA ILE A 245 -27.31 34.96 27.01
C ILE A 245 -27.00 33.67 26.25
N LEU A 246 -26.03 32.93 26.77
CA LEU A 246 -26.00 31.47 26.64
C LEU A 246 -27.22 30.95 27.40
N PRO A 247 -28.08 30.09 26.81
CA PRO A 247 -28.91 29.24 27.61
C PRO A 247 -27.99 28.35 28.44
N THR A 248 -27.99 28.59 29.75
CA THR A 248 -27.54 27.67 30.78
C THR A 248 -28.31 26.35 30.62
N LEU A 249 -27.69 25.41 29.93
CA LEU A 249 -28.08 24.00 29.85
C LEU A 249 -26.80 23.16 29.73
N TYR A 250 -25.86 23.40 30.64
CA TYR A 250 -24.66 22.57 30.83
C TYR A 250 -24.18 22.65 32.29
N ASP A 251 -25.12 22.59 33.23
CA ASP A 251 -24.83 22.06 34.56
C ASP A 251 -25.49 20.67 34.59
N ASP A 252 -24.77 19.66 35.08
CA ASP A 252 -25.11 18.22 35.12
C ASP A 252 -24.61 17.33 33.96
N LEU A 253 -23.40 17.58 33.44
CA LEU A 253 -22.60 16.46 32.96
C LEU A 253 -21.70 15.98 34.12
N PRO A 254 -21.92 14.77 34.68
CA PRO A 254 -21.04 14.24 35.69
C PRO A 254 -19.64 14.18 35.11
N THR A 255 -18.70 14.86 35.76
CA THR A 255 -17.28 14.68 35.50
C THR A 255 -17.02 13.18 35.53
N PRO A 256 -16.54 12.57 34.43
CA PRO A 256 -16.27 11.14 34.43
C PRO A 256 -15.17 10.89 35.45
N THR A 257 -15.57 10.47 36.65
CA THR A 257 -14.65 10.02 37.67
C THR A 257 -14.23 8.63 37.22
N ILE A 258 -13.09 8.57 36.53
CA ILE A 258 -12.43 7.30 36.22
C ILE A 258 -12.01 6.73 37.56
N LYS A 259 -12.78 5.78 38.09
CA LYS A 259 -12.35 4.93 39.21
C LYS A 259 -11.20 4.08 38.69
N ILE A 260 -9.97 4.50 38.93
CA ILE A 260 -8.79 3.67 38.72
C ILE A 260 -8.82 2.62 39.84
N SER A 261 -9.31 1.42 39.53
CA SER A 261 -9.25 0.29 40.44
C SER A 261 -7.79 0.00 40.78
N GLN A 262 -7.41 0.14 42.05
CA GLN A 262 -6.04 -0.05 42.54
C GLN A 262 -5.55 -1.51 42.63
N SER A 263 -6.10 -2.44 41.85
CA SER A 263 -5.72 -3.85 41.97
C SER A 263 -5.64 -4.56 40.63
N GLN A 264 -4.47 -4.49 40.00
CA GLN A 264 -3.82 -5.50 39.15
C GLN A 264 -2.58 -4.86 38.48
N ASP A 265 -1.55 -5.66 38.20
CA ASP A 265 -0.33 -5.21 37.51
C ASP A 265 -0.73 -4.66 36.12
N LEU A 266 -0.84 -3.33 36.02
CA LEU A 266 -1.38 -2.61 34.87
C LEU A 266 -0.75 -3.05 33.53
N TRP A 267 0.51 -3.47 33.55
CA TRP A 267 1.23 -3.88 32.33
C TRP A 267 0.87 -5.30 31.89
N ILE A 268 0.60 -6.21 32.83
CA ILE A 268 0.16 -7.58 32.53
C ILE A 268 -1.22 -7.53 31.87
N ASP A 269 -2.16 -6.79 32.45
CA ASP A 269 -3.50 -6.58 31.88
C ASP A 269 -3.45 -5.94 30.49
N ARG A 270 -2.52 -5.01 30.30
CA ARG A 270 -2.38 -4.22 29.07
C ARG A 270 -1.90 -5.05 27.88
N TRP A 271 -1.02 -6.02 28.11
CA TRP A 271 -0.26 -6.67 27.03
C TRP A 271 -0.39 -8.19 26.95
N ILE A 272 -0.97 -8.85 27.95
CA ILE A 272 -1.18 -10.30 27.94
C ILE A 272 -2.65 -10.59 27.65
N PRO A 273 -3.01 -10.97 26.41
CA PRO A 273 -4.40 -11.26 26.05
C PRO A 273 -4.85 -12.66 26.52
N ASP A 274 -3.93 -13.63 26.57
CA ASP A 274 -4.23 -15.01 26.95
C ASP A 274 -4.48 -15.12 28.46
N SER A 275 -5.63 -15.67 28.85
CA SER A 275 -6.05 -15.70 30.26
C SER A 275 -5.18 -16.62 31.12
N ASN A 276 -4.70 -17.74 30.57
CA ASN A 276 -3.86 -18.68 31.30
C ASN A 276 -2.49 -18.08 31.60
N LEU A 277 -1.83 -17.56 30.57
CA LEU A 277 -0.57 -16.84 30.72
C LEU A 277 -0.72 -15.62 31.63
N LYS A 278 -1.82 -14.88 31.51
CA LYS A 278 -2.11 -13.73 32.36
C LYS A 278 -2.22 -14.11 33.83
N ASN A 279 -2.94 -15.17 34.16
CA ASN A 279 -3.09 -15.66 35.53
C ASN A 279 -1.74 -16.15 36.10
N GLN A 280 -0.97 -16.89 35.31
CA GLN A 280 0.39 -17.32 35.69
C GLN A 280 1.28 -16.11 36.01
N LEU A 281 1.36 -15.14 35.11
CA LEU A 281 2.19 -13.95 35.28
C LEU A 281 1.72 -13.08 36.46
N THR A 282 0.42 -12.96 36.69
CA THR A 282 -0.13 -12.19 37.82
C THR A 282 0.20 -12.86 39.15
N SER A 283 0.13 -14.19 39.22
CA SER A 283 0.55 -14.98 40.40
C SER A 283 2.04 -14.78 40.68
N VAL A 284 2.88 -14.89 39.65
CA VAL A 284 4.33 -14.67 39.79
C VAL A 284 4.64 -13.23 40.21
N SER A 285 4.03 -12.22 39.56
CA SER A 285 4.23 -10.81 39.93
C SER A 285 3.85 -10.54 41.38
N SER A 286 2.74 -11.14 41.86
CA SER A 286 2.30 -11.03 43.26
C SER A 286 3.32 -11.63 44.23
N ASN A 287 3.93 -12.78 43.88
CA ASN A 287 4.97 -13.40 44.71
C ASN A 287 6.28 -12.60 44.75
N LEU A 288 6.54 -11.78 43.73
CA LEU A 288 7.74 -10.96 43.61
C LEU A 288 7.52 -9.51 44.11
N VAL A 289 6.31 -9.12 44.50
CA VAL A 289 5.93 -7.72 44.75
C VAL A 289 6.80 -7.01 45.81
N HIS A 290 7.29 -7.74 46.80
CA HIS A 290 8.12 -7.22 47.90
C HIS A 290 9.63 -7.38 47.68
N ARG A 291 10.05 -7.87 46.50
CA ARG A 291 11.47 -8.09 46.20
C ARG A 291 12.07 -6.88 45.48
N HIS A 292 13.10 -6.30 46.10
CA HIS A 292 13.84 -5.19 45.50
C HIS A 292 14.98 -5.63 44.59
N LEU A 293 15.54 -6.83 44.78
CA LEU A 293 16.59 -7.40 43.95
C LEU A 293 16.09 -8.71 43.33
N LEU A 294 16.14 -8.79 42.00
CA LEU A 294 15.71 -9.95 41.23
C LEU A 294 16.82 -10.42 40.31
N GLN A 295 16.98 -11.74 40.25
CA GLN A 295 17.95 -12.38 39.36
C GLN A 295 17.22 -13.40 38.49
N PHE A 296 17.24 -13.16 37.18
CA PHE A 296 16.56 -13.99 36.20
C PHE A 296 17.54 -14.67 35.25
N TYR A 297 17.26 -15.91 34.92
CA TYR A 297 17.81 -16.62 33.78
C TYR A 297 16.76 -16.70 32.68
N THR A 298 17.14 -16.40 31.44
CA THR A 298 16.21 -16.35 30.30
C THR A 298 16.77 -17.05 29.09
N ASP A 299 15.91 -17.81 28.40
CA ASP A 299 16.25 -18.40 27.11
C ASP A 299 15.03 -18.47 26.18
N GLY A 300 15.29 -18.81 24.92
CA GLY A 300 14.30 -18.96 23.88
C GLY A 300 14.67 -20.05 22.89
N SER A 301 13.71 -20.92 22.60
CA SER A 301 13.81 -22.05 21.68
C SER A 301 13.02 -21.80 20.41
N LEU A 302 13.49 -22.36 19.30
CA LEU A 302 12.86 -22.30 17.99
C LEU A 302 12.91 -23.69 17.37
N LYS A 303 11.75 -24.28 17.09
CA LYS A 303 11.63 -25.61 16.48
C LYS A 303 10.81 -25.59 15.21
N VAL A 304 11.32 -26.26 14.19
CA VAL A 304 10.60 -26.58 12.96
C VAL A 304 9.80 -27.86 13.19
N LEU A 305 8.49 -27.80 13.07
CA LEU A 305 7.59 -28.94 13.09
C LEU A 305 7.46 -29.45 11.65
N THR A 306 8.24 -30.47 11.30
CA THR A 306 8.01 -31.23 10.07
C THR A 306 6.72 -32.05 10.21
N PRO A 307 5.83 -32.10 9.20
CA PRO A 307 4.72 -33.04 9.23
C PRO A 307 5.27 -34.48 9.30
N PRO A 308 4.59 -35.40 10.03
CA PRO A 308 5.03 -36.78 10.09
C PRO A 308 5.06 -37.38 8.68
N SER A 309 6.22 -37.84 8.25
CA SER A 309 6.39 -38.56 7.00
C SER A 309 5.71 -39.93 7.13
N HIS A 310 4.50 -40.08 6.61
CA HIS A 310 3.96 -41.40 6.31
C HIS A 310 4.77 -42.00 5.14
N PRO A 311 5.30 -43.23 5.28
CA PRO A 311 6.02 -43.87 4.18
C PRO A 311 5.07 -44.06 3.00
N GLY A 312 5.36 -43.40 1.87
CA GLY A 312 4.57 -43.47 0.63
C GLY A 312 3.83 -42.19 0.23
N GLN A 313 3.78 -41.16 1.09
CA GLN A 313 3.33 -39.81 0.68
C GLN A 313 4.53 -38.87 0.62
N THR A 314 4.73 -38.22 -0.53
CA THR A 314 5.65 -37.08 -0.62
C THR A 314 5.22 -36.06 0.44
N PRO A 315 6.10 -35.61 1.35
CA PRO A 315 5.75 -34.60 2.32
C PRO A 315 5.18 -33.41 1.56
N ASP A 316 4.01 -32.92 1.98
CA ASP A 316 3.38 -31.76 1.36
C ASP A 316 4.33 -30.56 1.57
N GLU A 317 5.19 -30.29 0.58
CA GLU A 317 6.36 -29.41 0.64
C GLU A 317 6.01 -27.94 0.98
N ASN A 318 4.72 -27.65 1.15
CA ASN A 318 4.14 -26.31 1.31
C ASN A 318 3.84 -25.92 2.77
N PHE A 319 3.97 -26.83 3.74
CA PHE A 319 3.63 -26.54 5.14
C PHE A 319 4.78 -26.87 6.10
N VAL A 320 5.60 -25.87 6.36
CA VAL A 320 6.52 -25.89 7.50
C VAL A 320 5.90 -25.09 8.64
N ASN A 321 5.51 -25.79 9.71
CA ASN A 321 5.01 -25.16 10.91
C ASN A 321 6.21 -24.87 11.83
N VAL A 322 6.26 -23.70 12.45
CA VAL A 322 7.40 -23.26 13.27
C VAL A 322 6.88 -22.76 14.60
N SER A 323 7.41 -23.32 15.69
CA SER A 323 7.04 -22.94 17.06
C SER A 323 8.23 -22.26 17.74
N MET A 324 7.94 -21.28 18.59
CA MET A 324 8.92 -20.64 19.47
C MET A 324 8.45 -20.73 20.91
N GLY A 325 9.35 -21.12 21.79
CA GLY A 325 9.15 -21.11 23.24
C GLY A 325 10.09 -20.11 23.88
N ALA A 326 9.64 -19.41 24.91
CA ALA A 326 10.47 -18.57 25.76
C ALA A 326 10.29 -18.96 27.21
N ALA A 327 11.38 -18.83 27.97
CA ALA A 327 11.41 -19.20 29.36
C ALA A 327 12.10 -18.15 30.23
N VAL A 328 11.64 -18.09 31.48
CA VAL A 328 12.22 -17.27 32.54
C VAL A 328 12.26 -18.09 33.82
N ILE A 329 13.39 -18.03 34.51
CA ILE A 329 13.57 -18.61 35.84
C ILE A 329 14.12 -17.53 36.77
N GLU A 330 13.46 -17.30 37.89
CA GLU A 330 13.99 -16.44 38.95
C GLU A 330 14.77 -17.28 39.97
N SER A 331 16.04 -16.91 40.22
CA SER A 331 16.99 -17.74 40.95
C SER A 331 16.62 -18.03 42.40
N HIS A 332 16.00 -17.07 43.09
CA HIS A 332 15.82 -17.13 44.54
C HIS A 332 14.48 -17.77 44.96
N SER A 333 13.46 -17.61 44.14
CA SER A 333 12.13 -18.20 44.33
C SER A 333 11.94 -19.47 43.51
N ASN A 334 12.88 -19.79 42.61
CA ASN A 334 12.78 -20.86 41.62
C ASN A 334 11.48 -20.77 40.80
N THR A 335 10.96 -19.55 40.61
CA THR A 335 9.74 -19.31 39.88
C THR A 335 9.99 -19.47 38.39
N GLN A 336 9.14 -20.25 37.72
CA GLN A 336 9.28 -20.61 36.31
C GLN A 336 8.13 -20.05 35.49
N ILE A 337 8.46 -19.39 34.38
CA ILE A 337 7.51 -18.90 33.40
C ILE A 337 7.89 -19.47 32.04
N GLY A 338 6.93 -20.11 31.38
CA GLY A 338 7.04 -20.59 30.01
C GLY A 338 5.96 -19.96 29.15
N ALA A 339 6.30 -19.52 27.95
CA ALA A 339 5.33 -18.97 27.01
C ALA A 339 5.65 -19.39 25.57
N ARG A 340 4.59 -19.69 24.81
CA ARG A 340 4.68 -19.95 23.38
C ARG A 340 4.44 -18.69 22.59
N ILE A 341 5.24 -18.44 21.56
CA ILE A 341 5.18 -17.22 20.74
C ILE A 341 4.82 -17.57 19.30
N GLN A 342 3.90 -16.79 18.74
CA GLN A 342 3.50 -16.92 17.33
C GLN A 342 4.06 -15.78 16.47
N ASN A 343 4.08 -16.04 15.16
CA ASN A 343 4.46 -15.10 14.10
C ASN A 343 5.93 -14.65 14.14
N TRP A 344 6.48 -14.31 12.98
CA TRP A 344 7.84 -13.76 12.81
C TRP A 344 8.96 -14.56 13.50
N PRO A 345 9.08 -15.88 13.27
CA PRO A 345 9.94 -16.71 14.07
C PRO A 345 11.41 -16.38 13.84
N SER A 346 12.12 -16.32 14.95
CA SER A 346 13.52 -15.93 15.02
C SER A 346 14.03 -16.34 16.40
N SER A 347 15.19 -16.98 16.47
CA SER A 347 15.83 -17.30 17.76
C SER A 347 15.98 -16.04 18.62
N THR A 348 16.44 -14.92 18.05
CA THR A 348 16.54 -13.64 18.78
C THR A 348 15.19 -13.17 19.32
N ARG A 349 14.07 -13.40 18.61
CA ARG A 349 12.73 -13.03 19.09
C ARG A 349 12.33 -13.85 20.32
N ALA A 350 12.54 -15.16 20.29
CA ALA A 350 12.25 -16.03 21.44
C ALA A 350 13.05 -15.59 22.68
N LYS A 351 14.34 -15.27 22.50
CA LYS A 351 15.19 -14.79 23.60
C LYS A 351 14.78 -13.41 24.12
N LEU A 352 14.42 -12.48 23.24
CA LEU A 352 13.86 -11.18 23.64
C LEU A 352 12.54 -11.33 24.39
N MET A 353 11.73 -12.34 24.08
CA MET A 353 10.49 -12.59 24.80
C MET A 353 10.74 -13.06 26.23
N GLY A 354 11.73 -13.94 26.46
CA GLY A 354 12.13 -14.32 27.82
C GLY A 354 12.51 -13.09 28.65
N ILE A 355 13.31 -12.19 28.08
CA ILE A 355 13.67 -10.91 28.72
C ILE A 355 12.43 -10.04 28.99
N PHE A 356 11.52 -9.94 28.03
CA PHE A 356 10.26 -9.20 28.19
C PHE A 356 9.41 -9.75 29.34
N LEU A 357 9.26 -11.07 29.43
CA LEU A 357 8.49 -11.72 30.50
C LEU A 357 9.11 -11.48 31.89
N ALA A 358 10.44 -11.56 31.98
CA ALA A 358 11.17 -11.28 33.23
C ALA A 358 10.90 -9.85 33.72
N LEU A 359 11.05 -8.86 32.84
CA LEU A 359 10.80 -7.46 33.17
C LEU A 359 9.31 -7.17 33.44
N LEU A 360 8.42 -7.93 32.81
CA LEU A 360 6.98 -7.78 32.98
C LEU A 360 6.53 -8.17 34.39
N VAL A 361 7.10 -9.22 34.98
CA VAL A 361 6.77 -9.66 36.35
C VAL A 361 7.57 -8.94 37.44
N SER A 362 8.59 -8.16 37.09
CA SER A 362 9.34 -7.36 38.06
C SER A 362 8.47 -6.24 38.66
N PRO A 363 8.53 -6.00 39.98
CA PRO A 363 7.83 -4.89 40.60
C PRO A 363 8.50 -3.55 40.24
N PRO A 364 7.76 -2.42 40.29
CA PRO A 364 8.32 -1.09 40.05
C PRO A 364 9.47 -0.74 41.00
N ASN A 365 10.44 0.03 40.52
CA ASN A 365 11.64 0.49 41.24
C ASN A 365 12.55 -0.64 41.75
N SER A 366 12.48 -1.84 41.17
CA SER A 366 13.39 -2.94 41.50
C SER A 366 14.69 -2.92 40.70
N ILE A 367 15.70 -3.60 41.25
CA ILE A 367 16.97 -3.91 40.62
C ILE A 367 16.87 -5.30 40.00
N VAL A 368 17.07 -5.38 38.69
CA VAL A 368 16.85 -6.60 37.90
C VAL A 368 18.14 -7.00 37.18
N HIS A 369 18.67 -8.16 37.55
CA HIS A 369 19.80 -8.81 36.89
C HIS A 369 19.29 -9.89 35.95
N ILE A 370 19.56 -9.79 34.65
CA ILE A 370 19.14 -10.79 33.66
C ILE A 370 20.36 -11.47 33.06
N HIS A 371 20.39 -12.79 33.20
CA HIS A 371 21.38 -13.70 32.66
C HIS A 371 20.83 -14.33 31.38
N THR A 372 21.57 -14.19 30.28
CA THR A 372 21.20 -14.76 28.99
C THR A 372 22.44 -15.13 28.17
N ASP A 373 22.31 -16.16 27.35
CA ASP A 373 23.32 -16.55 26.37
C ASP A 373 23.23 -15.72 25.06
N SER A 374 22.26 -14.81 24.92
CA SER A 374 22.00 -14.11 23.66
C SER A 374 22.71 -12.77 23.55
N GLN A 375 23.88 -12.77 22.91
CA GLN A 375 24.56 -11.51 22.58
C GLN A 375 23.71 -10.62 21.66
N SER A 376 22.94 -11.23 20.75
CA SER A 376 22.06 -10.53 19.82
C SER A 376 20.91 -9.79 20.52
N ALA A 377 20.33 -10.38 21.57
CA ALA A 377 19.27 -9.76 22.37
C ALA A 377 19.82 -8.60 23.22
N ILE A 378 20.97 -8.82 23.89
CA ILE A 378 21.68 -7.78 24.65
C ILE A 378 21.96 -6.57 23.76
N HIS A 379 22.56 -6.79 22.60
CA HIS A 379 22.87 -5.72 21.66
C HIS A 379 21.63 -4.99 21.16
N SER A 380 20.53 -5.71 20.88
CA SER A 380 19.28 -5.11 20.42
C SER A 380 18.65 -4.17 21.45
N ILE A 381 18.64 -4.57 22.73
CA ILE A 381 18.12 -3.75 23.83
C ILE A 381 19.04 -2.55 24.08
N ASN A 382 20.36 -2.77 24.14
CA ASN A 382 21.33 -1.69 24.37
C ASN A 382 21.25 -0.61 23.27
N ASN A 383 21.13 -1.01 22.00
CA ASN A 383 20.97 -0.06 20.90
C ASN A 383 19.73 0.83 21.08
N VAL A 384 18.62 0.25 21.52
CA VAL A 384 17.38 0.99 21.76
C VAL A 384 17.53 1.96 22.94
N LEU A 385 18.15 1.52 24.03
CA LEU A 385 18.31 2.33 25.25
C LEU A 385 19.36 3.45 25.13
N GLN A 386 20.42 3.25 24.33
CA GLN A 386 21.51 4.22 24.17
C GLN A 386 21.12 5.42 23.30
N HIS A 387 20.09 5.33 22.47
CA HIS A 387 19.66 6.40 21.58
C HIS A 387 18.77 7.45 22.27
N LYS A 388 19.31 8.14 23.30
CA LYS A 388 18.65 9.21 24.06
C LYS A 388 18.17 10.43 23.23
N ASN A 389 18.54 10.54 21.95
CA ASN A 389 18.25 11.69 21.07
C ASN A 389 17.71 11.31 19.68
N ALA A 390 17.06 10.16 19.53
CA ALA A 390 16.42 9.81 18.26
C ALA A 390 15.13 10.62 18.07
N ARG A 391 15.24 11.83 17.51
CA ARG A 391 14.12 12.57 16.90
C ARG A 391 13.19 11.57 16.19
N ARG A 392 11.92 11.53 16.61
CA ARG A 392 10.74 10.96 15.92
C ARG A 392 11.00 9.72 15.05
N CYS A 393 10.65 8.55 15.58
CA CYS A 393 10.28 7.35 14.83
C CYS A 393 11.35 6.69 13.93
N ARG A 394 12.28 5.95 14.55
CA ARG A 394 13.03 4.87 13.88
C ARG A 394 12.69 3.45 14.36
N TRP A 395 11.78 3.29 15.34
CA TRP A 395 11.33 1.99 15.86
C TRP A 395 10.99 0.99 14.74
N LEU A 396 10.22 1.41 13.74
CA LEU A 396 9.82 0.56 12.61
C LEU A 396 10.99 0.09 11.73
N ASN A 397 12.19 0.65 11.85
CA ASN A 397 13.38 0.22 11.10
C ASN A 397 14.14 -0.92 11.79
N HIS A 398 13.75 -1.32 12.99
CA HIS A 398 14.35 -2.45 13.68
C HIS A 398 13.52 -3.72 13.49
N ASN A 399 14.18 -4.88 13.56
CA ASN A 399 13.48 -6.15 13.72
C ASN A 399 13.07 -6.28 15.20
N ASN A 400 12.00 -7.03 15.47
CA ASN A 400 11.35 -7.13 16.78
C ASN A 400 10.96 -5.77 17.37
N ASN A 401 10.60 -4.82 16.50
CA ASN A 401 10.40 -3.41 16.87
C ASN A 401 9.37 -3.23 18.01
N LEU A 402 8.25 -3.95 17.96
CA LEU A 402 7.20 -3.85 18.96
C LEU A 402 7.61 -4.44 20.30
N LEU A 403 8.26 -5.60 20.28
CA LEU A 403 8.75 -6.24 21.50
C LEU A 403 9.82 -5.39 22.19
N LEU A 404 10.76 -4.83 21.40
CA LEU A 404 11.77 -3.91 21.92
C LEU A 404 11.16 -2.61 22.47
N PHE A 405 10.12 -2.09 21.82
CA PHE A 405 9.39 -0.94 22.33
C PHE A 405 8.69 -1.23 23.66
N LYS A 406 8.06 -2.41 23.81
CA LYS A 406 7.45 -2.83 25.08
C LYS A 406 8.49 -3.01 26.19
N ILE A 407 9.65 -3.60 25.89
CA ILE A 407 10.78 -3.71 26.83
C ILE A 407 11.24 -2.33 27.27
N TYR A 408 11.42 -1.39 26.33
CA TYR A 408 11.78 -0.01 26.62
C TYR A 408 10.77 0.63 27.58
N LEU A 409 9.47 0.53 27.27
CA LEU A 409 8.41 1.07 28.11
C LEU A 409 8.42 0.47 29.53
N LEU A 410 8.64 -0.85 29.69
CA LEU A 410 8.72 -1.47 31.02
C LEU A 410 9.86 -0.87 31.83
N ILE A 411 11.06 -0.79 31.25
CA ILE A 411 12.24 -0.26 31.94
C ILE A 411 11.98 1.19 32.39
N THR A 412 11.37 2.01 31.53
CA THR A 412 11.13 3.43 31.83
C THR A 412 9.94 3.67 32.75
N GLU A 413 8.79 3.02 32.51
CA GLU A 413 7.55 3.25 33.27
C GLU A 413 7.60 2.59 34.65
N LYS A 414 8.20 1.39 34.76
CA LYS A 414 8.45 0.73 36.06
C LYS A 414 9.69 1.27 36.78
N ARG A 415 10.47 2.17 36.16
CA ARG A 415 11.73 2.74 36.72
C ARG A 415 12.71 1.67 37.19
N LEU A 416 12.90 0.62 36.38
CA LEU A 416 13.75 -0.51 36.74
C LEU A 416 15.23 -0.13 36.62
N GLN A 417 16.03 -0.53 37.61
CA GLN A 417 17.48 -0.54 37.46
C GLN A 417 17.88 -1.90 36.89
N TYR A 418 18.31 -1.93 35.63
CA TYR A 418 18.48 -3.18 34.89
C TYR A 418 19.93 -3.43 34.50
N PHE A 419 20.38 -4.68 34.67
CA PHE A 419 21.72 -5.16 34.32
C PHE A 419 21.65 -6.46 33.51
N MET A 420 22.36 -6.50 32.38
CA MET A 420 22.51 -7.70 31.56
C MET A 420 23.84 -8.39 31.79
N HIS A 421 23.79 -9.70 31.98
CA HIS A 421 24.94 -10.57 32.13
C HIS A 421 24.96 -11.60 31.00
N LYS A 422 26.01 -11.57 30.18
CA LYS A 422 26.21 -12.57 29.14
C LYS A 422 26.73 -13.86 29.77
N VAL A 423 25.97 -14.94 29.66
CA VAL A 423 26.39 -16.29 30.06
C VAL A 423 26.94 -17.03 28.83
N LYS A 424 27.90 -17.94 29.00
CA LYS A 424 28.36 -18.80 27.90
C LYS A 424 27.31 -19.91 27.68
N GLY A 425 26.92 -20.14 26.44
CA GLY A 425 26.03 -21.28 26.13
C GLY A 425 26.74 -22.59 26.43
N HIS A 426 26.02 -23.56 26.98
CA HIS A 426 26.54 -24.90 27.32
C HIS A 426 27.76 -24.90 28.25
N SER A 427 27.85 -23.92 29.15
CA SER A 427 28.95 -23.83 30.14
C SER A 427 28.65 -24.53 31.46
N GLY A 428 27.55 -25.27 31.58
CA GLY A 428 27.13 -25.94 32.82
C GLY A 428 26.57 -24.98 33.88
N ASP A 429 26.07 -23.81 33.49
CA ASP A 429 25.36 -22.91 34.40
C ASP A 429 23.95 -23.46 34.64
N VAL A 430 23.68 -23.89 35.87
CA VAL A 430 22.43 -24.58 36.25
C VAL A 430 21.18 -23.73 35.97
N GLY A 431 21.26 -22.41 36.12
CA GLY A 431 20.12 -21.52 35.87
C GLY A 431 19.83 -21.38 34.38
N ASN A 432 20.88 -21.22 33.57
CA ASN A 432 20.78 -21.14 32.12
C ASN A 432 20.32 -22.46 31.50
N ASP A 433 20.85 -23.60 31.96
CA ASP A 433 20.50 -24.92 31.43
C ASP A 433 19.03 -25.26 31.72
N LYS A 434 18.53 -24.92 32.92
CA LYS A 434 17.10 -25.02 33.22
C LYS A 434 16.24 -24.09 32.35
N ALA A 435 16.71 -22.89 32.04
CA ALA A 435 15.99 -21.96 31.18
C ALA A 435 15.90 -22.48 29.73
N ASP A 436 16.97 -23.08 29.19
CA ASP A 436 16.96 -23.74 27.86
C ASP A 436 15.98 -24.92 27.82
N GLU A 437 15.99 -25.78 28.84
CA GLU A 437 15.05 -26.89 28.96
C GLU A 437 13.60 -26.39 29.01
N LEU A 438 13.32 -25.41 29.86
CA LEU A 438 11.98 -24.82 29.98
C LEU A 438 11.54 -24.14 28.68
N ALA A 439 12.46 -23.52 27.93
CA ALA A 439 12.15 -22.90 26.65
C ALA A 439 11.77 -23.95 25.59
N LYS A 440 12.40 -25.14 25.63
CA LYS A 440 12.03 -26.28 24.78
C LYS A 440 10.67 -26.85 25.16
N LEU A 441 10.39 -27.03 26.44
CA LEU A 441 9.06 -27.46 26.92
C LEU A 441 7.96 -26.46 26.54
N SER A 442 8.30 -25.17 26.53
CA SER A 442 7.37 -24.09 26.17
C SER A 442 6.91 -24.11 24.72
N LEU A 443 7.54 -24.89 23.84
CA LEU A 443 7.14 -25.03 22.44
C LEU A 443 5.77 -25.70 22.28
N ASP A 444 5.39 -26.54 23.24
CA ASP A 444 4.20 -27.39 23.22
C ASP A 444 3.10 -26.87 24.17
N LEU A 445 3.32 -25.73 24.84
CA LEU A 445 2.31 -25.08 25.68
C LEU A 445 1.17 -24.49 24.85
N ASP A 446 -0.04 -24.53 25.42
CA ASP A 446 -1.23 -23.84 24.92
C ASP A 446 -1.28 -22.35 25.34
N ASN A 447 -0.29 -21.87 26.10
CA ASN A 447 -0.18 -20.49 26.55
C ASN A 447 0.43 -19.62 25.45
N PHE A 448 -0.42 -19.04 24.58
CA PHE A 448 0.02 -18.25 23.44
C PHE A 448 0.19 -16.76 23.76
N TYR A 449 1.40 -16.24 23.55
CA TYR A 449 1.62 -14.80 23.51
C TYR A 449 1.44 -14.25 22.09
N ASP A 450 0.39 -13.45 21.92
CA ASP A 450 0.14 -12.65 20.72
C ASP A 450 0.60 -11.20 20.95
N ASN A 451 1.69 -10.81 20.30
CA ASN A 451 2.30 -9.49 20.47
C ASN A 451 1.51 -8.40 19.73
N ARG A 452 0.28 -8.10 20.17
CA ARG A 452 -0.55 -7.04 19.56
C ARG A 452 -0.07 -5.65 19.95
N PHE A 453 -0.31 -4.68 19.06
CA PHE A 453 -0.17 -3.26 19.35
C PHE A 453 -1.51 -2.74 19.89
N THR A 454 -1.58 -2.56 21.21
CA THR A 454 -2.79 -2.08 21.90
C THR A 454 -2.64 -0.66 22.44
N HIS A 455 -1.39 -0.26 22.75
CA HIS A 455 -1.08 1.01 23.38
C HIS A 455 0.17 1.61 22.74
N GLY A 456 0.06 2.87 22.31
CA GLY A 456 1.17 3.66 21.82
C GLY A 456 1.79 4.55 22.90
N SER A 457 2.81 5.28 22.50
CA SER A 457 3.34 6.43 23.25
C SER A 457 3.52 7.61 22.31
N ASN A 458 3.90 8.78 22.85
CA ASN A 458 4.26 9.92 22.03
C ASN A 458 5.34 9.62 20.98
N GLU A 459 6.20 8.64 21.25
CA GLU A 459 7.33 8.24 20.40
C GLU A 459 6.94 7.13 19.39
N PHE A 460 5.87 6.39 19.68
CA PHE A 460 5.41 5.25 18.90
C PHE A 460 3.88 5.16 18.91
N ARG A 461 3.25 5.96 18.03
CA ARG A 461 1.79 6.17 18.00
C ARG A 461 1.01 5.17 17.16
N PHE A 462 1.70 4.45 16.28
CA PHE A 462 1.06 3.55 15.32
C PHE A 462 1.95 2.36 15.00
N MET A 463 1.31 1.28 14.54
CA MET A 463 1.94 0.06 14.10
C MET A 463 1.36 -0.40 12.75
N PRO A 464 2.18 -0.46 11.69
CA PRO A 464 1.80 -1.16 10.48
C PRO A 464 1.54 -2.65 10.77
N GLN A 465 0.43 -3.18 10.27
CA GLN A 465 0.05 -4.58 10.39
C GLN A 465 -0.15 -5.20 9.02
N TYR A 466 0.34 -6.41 8.83
CA TYR A 466 0.04 -7.24 7.65
C TYR A 466 -0.93 -8.34 8.08
N ASN A 467 -2.10 -8.45 7.44
CA ASN A 467 -3.13 -9.42 7.82
C ASN A 467 -3.48 -9.41 9.33
N ARG A 468 -3.60 -8.22 9.93
CA ARG A 468 -3.84 -8.01 11.38
C ARG A 468 -2.69 -8.44 12.29
N THR A 469 -1.55 -8.86 11.75
CA THR A 469 -0.34 -9.16 12.50
C THR A 469 0.62 -7.96 12.42
N PRO A 470 1.09 -7.40 13.55
CA PRO A 470 2.08 -6.32 13.57
C PRO A 470 3.32 -6.64 12.75
N ILE A 471 3.78 -5.72 11.90
CA ILE A 471 5.00 -5.91 11.09
C ILE A 471 6.22 -5.62 11.97
N GLU A 472 6.69 -6.66 12.64
CA GLU A 472 7.82 -6.56 13.56
C GLU A 472 9.19 -6.65 12.86
N GLN A 473 9.22 -6.77 11.54
CA GLN A 473 10.44 -6.64 10.75
C GLN A 473 10.74 -5.17 10.44
N ASN A 474 11.96 -4.87 10.00
CA ASN A 474 12.28 -3.58 9.40
C ASN A 474 11.27 -3.24 8.27
N ILE A 475 10.47 -2.20 8.50
CA ILE A 475 9.32 -1.86 7.64
C ILE A 475 9.76 -1.55 6.21
N ARG A 476 10.89 -0.86 6.02
CA ARG A 476 11.40 -0.52 4.69
C ARG A 476 11.75 -1.78 3.90
N LYS A 477 12.44 -2.74 4.53
CA LYS A 477 12.78 -4.03 3.91
C LYS A 477 11.52 -4.85 3.62
N PHE A 478 10.56 -4.86 4.54
CA PHE A 478 9.28 -5.55 4.35
C PHE A 478 8.51 -4.99 3.15
N ILE A 479 8.27 -3.68 3.12
CA ILE A 479 7.56 -2.99 2.03
C ILE A 479 8.28 -3.19 0.70
N HIS A 480 9.61 -3.06 0.67
CA HIS A 480 10.39 -3.27 -0.54
C HIS A 480 10.22 -4.70 -1.08
N ARG A 481 10.27 -5.72 -0.22
CA ARG A 481 10.02 -7.12 -0.62
C ARG A 481 8.60 -7.32 -1.14
N ALA A 482 7.59 -6.78 -0.46
CA ALA A 482 6.19 -6.88 -0.88
C ALA A 482 5.98 -6.25 -2.27
N LEU A 483 6.54 -5.06 -2.51
CA LEU A 483 6.46 -4.38 -3.81
C LEU A 483 7.22 -5.12 -4.92
N HIS A 484 8.40 -5.66 -4.62
CA HIS A 484 9.12 -6.52 -5.57
C HIS A 484 8.29 -7.75 -5.91
N PHE A 485 7.72 -8.40 -4.91
CA PHE A 485 6.87 -9.56 -5.12
C PHE A 485 5.69 -9.23 -6.04
N ARG A 486 5.00 -8.12 -5.79
CA ARG A 486 3.93 -7.62 -6.66
C ARG A 486 4.40 -7.40 -8.08
N ASN A 487 5.53 -6.74 -8.26
CA ASN A 487 6.03 -6.41 -9.59
C ASN A 487 6.44 -7.69 -10.33
N TYR A 488 7.06 -8.65 -9.65
CA TYR A 488 7.42 -9.95 -10.21
C TYR A 488 6.20 -10.79 -10.55
N SER A 489 5.16 -10.80 -9.71
CA SER A 489 3.91 -11.53 -9.97
C SER A 489 3.14 -10.91 -11.13
N ALA A 490 3.09 -9.57 -11.24
CA ALA A 490 2.48 -8.90 -12.38
C ALA A 490 3.25 -9.17 -13.68
N TRP A 491 4.59 -9.13 -13.61
CA TRP A 491 5.46 -9.38 -14.76
C TRP A 491 5.40 -10.84 -15.25
N SER A 492 5.36 -11.83 -14.35
CA SER A 492 5.28 -13.24 -14.74
C SER A 492 3.96 -13.60 -15.40
N ARG A 493 2.88 -12.85 -15.11
CA ARG A 493 1.54 -13.05 -15.67
C ARG A 493 1.25 -12.28 -16.95
N LEU A 494 2.23 -11.57 -17.50
CA LEU A 494 2.08 -11.01 -18.85
C LEU A 494 1.82 -12.16 -19.82
N LYS A 495 0.89 -11.98 -20.77
CA LYS A 495 0.56 -13.02 -21.78
C LYS A 495 1.79 -13.49 -22.57
N SER A 496 2.78 -12.62 -22.75
CA SER A 496 4.06 -12.98 -23.40
C SER A 496 4.95 -13.90 -22.55
N ASN A 497 4.72 -13.94 -21.25
CA ASN A 497 5.59 -14.55 -20.25
C ASN A 497 4.96 -15.80 -19.63
N ILE A 498 3.62 -15.91 -19.63
CA ILE A 498 2.90 -16.99 -18.93
C ILE A 498 3.32 -18.38 -19.42
N ASP A 499 3.35 -18.62 -20.72
CA ASP A 499 3.81 -19.88 -21.33
C ASP A 499 5.27 -20.20 -20.94
N CYS A 500 6.10 -19.16 -20.76
CA CYS A 500 7.50 -19.29 -20.40
C CYS A 500 7.73 -19.62 -18.92
N PHE A 501 6.83 -19.21 -18.03
CA PHE A 501 6.95 -19.38 -16.56
C PHE A 501 6.07 -20.47 -15.98
N VAL A 502 5.06 -20.92 -16.73
CA VAL A 502 4.14 -21.99 -16.35
C VAL A 502 4.57 -23.30 -17.03
N ASP A 503 4.68 -23.32 -18.35
CA ASP A 503 4.92 -24.57 -19.11
C ASP A 503 6.41 -24.85 -19.33
N LYS A 504 7.22 -23.82 -19.55
CA LYS A 504 8.65 -23.92 -19.91
C LYS A 504 9.63 -23.43 -18.84
N ARG A 505 9.22 -23.46 -17.57
CA ARG A 505 10.01 -22.83 -16.48
C ARG A 505 11.42 -23.40 -16.36
N PHE A 506 11.59 -24.69 -16.62
CA PHE A 506 12.86 -25.41 -16.53
C PHE A 506 13.61 -25.49 -17.87
N ASP A 507 13.01 -25.03 -18.97
CA ASP A 507 13.61 -25.09 -20.29
C ASP A 507 14.69 -24.01 -20.46
N TYR A 508 14.57 -22.90 -19.73
CA TYR A 508 15.44 -21.73 -19.86
C TYR A 508 16.33 -21.49 -18.62
N ASP A 509 17.61 -21.22 -18.85
CA ASP A 509 18.54 -20.81 -17.81
C ASP A 509 18.38 -19.30 -17.54
N TRP A 510 17.51 -18.98 -16.57
CA TRP A 510 17.22 -17.59 -16.19
C TRP A 510 18.43 -16.87 -15.60
N GLN A 511 19.34 -17.59 -14.94
CA GLN A 511 20.54 -16.98 -14.35
C GLN A 511 21.45 -16.40 -15.45
N THR A 512 21.68 -17.16 -16.52
CA THR A 512 22.44 -16.73 -17.70
C THR A 512 21.72 -15.64 -18.48
N THR A 513 20.41 -15.78 -18.67
CA THR A 513 19.56 -14.75 -19.31
C THR A 513 19.69 -13.40 -18.59
N TRP A 514 19.54 -13.37 -17.26
CA TRP A 514 19.67 -12.14 -16.47
C TRP A 514 21.11 -11.62 -16.42
N SER A 515 22.10 -12.51 -16.37
CA SER A 515 23.51 -12.13 -16.46
C SER A 515 23.81 -11.41 -17.77
N THR A 516 23.29 -11.91 -18.89
CA THR A 516 23.40 -11.29 -20.22
C THR A 516 22.78 -9.87 -20.24
N ILE A 517 21.57 -9.72 -19.71
CA ILE A 517 20.88 -8.43 -19.66
C ILE A 517 21.63 -7.41 -18.79
N LYS A 518 22.27 -7.87 -17.70
CA LYS A 518 23.06 -6.99 -16.81
C LYS A 518 24.26 -6.38 -17.53
N GLN A 519 24.86 -7.06 -18.51
CA GLN A 519 26.03 -6.56 -19.25
C GLN A 519 25.72 -5.28 -20.04
N VAL A 520 24.47 -5.07 -20.43
CA VAL A 520 24.02 -3.91 -21.23
C VAL A 520 23.19 -2.91 -20.41
N LYS A 521 23.04 -3.13 -19.10
CA LYS A 521 22.21 -2.31 -18.22
C LYS A 521 22.96 -1.05 -17.77
N PHE A 522 22.98 -0.03 -18.62
CA PHE A 522 23.48 1.30 -18.24
C PHE A 522 22.37 2.11 -17.56
N PHE A 523 22.55 2.41 -16.27
CA PHE A 523 21.50 3.00 -15.41
C PHE A 523 21.15 4.47 -15.70
N LYS A 524 21.75 5.08 -16.72
CA LYS A 524 21.45 6.45 -17.12
C LYS A 524 20.70 6.41 -18.45
N CYS A 525 19.37 6.46 -18.39
CA CYS A 525 18.50 6.65 -19.56
C CYS A 525 18.67 8.07 -20.15
N THR A 526 19.89 8.43 -20.52
CA THR A 526 20.28 9.79 -20.97
C THR A 526 20.37 9.92 -22.47
N SER A 527 20.32 8.81 -23.22
CA SER A 527 20.18 8.83 -24.68
C SER A 527 19.60 7.53 -25.22
N THR A 528 18.85 7.64 -26.31
CA THR A 528 18.30 6.52 -27.08
C THR A 528 19.40 5.69 -27.76
N LYS A 529 20.50 6.32 -28.19
CA LYS A 529 21.65 5.63 -28.80
C LYS A 529 22.36 4.68 -27.82
N ARG A 530 22.66 5.13 -26.59
CA ARG A 530 23.34 4.30 -25.57
C ARG A 530 22.49 3.11 -25.09
N ASN A 531 21.17 3.24 -25.08
CA ASN A 531 20.26 2.21 -24.56
C ASN A 531 19.56 1.39 -25.66
N SER A 532 19.97 1.54 -26.93
CA SER A 532 19.35 0.84 -28.06
C SER A 532 19.42 -0.68 -27.92
N LEU A 533 20.59 -1.23 -27.56
CA LEU A 533 20.76 -2.67 -27.39
C LEU A 533 19.98 -3.21 -26.18
N TRP A 534 20.04 -2.52 -25.03
CA TRP A 534 19.24 -2.87 -23.86
C TRP A 534 17.73 -2.86 -24.18
N SER A 535 17.24 -1.80 -24.82
CA SER A 535 15.83 -1.69 -25.21
C SER A 535 15.41 -2.78 -26.20
N PHE A 536 16.29 -3.13 -27.13
CA PHE A 536 16.06 -4.23 -28.08
C PHE A 536 15.95 -5.57 -27.34
N ILE A 537 16.89 -5.87 -26.44
CA ILE A 537 16.90 -7.11 -25.65
C ILE A 537 15.65 -7.21 -24.77
N ILE A 538 15.22 -6.13 -24.12
CA ILE A 538 13.98 -6.14 -23.32
C ILE A 538 12.76 -6.37 -24.22
N LYS A 539 12.69 -5.75 -25.41
CA LYS A 539 11.60 -6.01 -26.37
C LYS A 539 11.60 -7.46 -26.87
N ALA A 540 12.77 -8.03 -27.13
CA ALA A 540 12.95 -9.43 -27.49
C ALA A 540 12.46 -10.37 -26.38
N LEU A 541 12.91 -10.16 -25.14
CA LEU A 541 12.51 -10.92 -23.95
C LEU A 541 10.99 -11.00 -23.77
N HIS A 542 10.31 -9.89 -24.08
CA HIS A 542 8.87 -9.74 -23.93
C HIS A 542 8.06 -10.08 -25.19
N ASN A 543 8.69 -10.64 -26.23
CA ASN A 543 8.04 -10.92 -27.51
C ASN A 543 7.33 -9.70 -28.11
N GLN A 544 7.91 -8.50 -27.94
CA GLN A 544 7.38 -7.20 -28.38
C GLN A 544 8.04 -6.66 -29.64
N LEU A 545 8.96 -7.41 -30.24
CA LEU A 545 9.52 -7.07 -31.54
C LEU A 545 8.41 -7.03 -32.61
N PRO A 546 8.41 -6.05 -33.53
CA PRO A 546 7.36 -5.85 -34.54
C PRO A 546 7.42 -6.86 -35.70
N ILE A 547 7.27 -8.15 -35.40
CA ILE A 547 7.03 -9.21 -36.40
C ILE A 547 5.59 -9.13 -36.93
N ALA A 548 5.29 -9.69 -38.10
CA ALA A 548 3.99 -9.51 -38.76
C ALA A 548 2.81 -9.90 -37.88
N THR A 549 2.88 -11.03 -37.18
CA THR A 549 1.83 -11.47 -36.22
C THR A 549 1.55 -10.41 -35.15
N ARG A 550 2.57 -9.73 -34.63
CA ARG A 550 2.42 -8.64 -33.65
C ARG A 550 1.90 -7.36 -34.28
N LEU A 551 2.34 -7.03 -35.49
CA LEU A 551 1.84 -5.87 -36.23
C LEU A 551 0.36 -6.01 -36.56
N LYS A 552 -0.07 -7.19 -37.05
CA LYS A 552 -1.47 -7.55 -37.25
C LYS A 552 -2.28 -7.45 -35.97
N GLN A 553 -1.75 -7.96 -34.86
CA GLN A 553 -2.44 -7.87 -33.57
C GLN A 553 -2.67 -6.41 -33.13
N ARG A 554 -1.71 -5.51 -33.38
CA ARG A 554 -1.82 -4.09 -33.01
C ARG A 554 -2.67 -3.29 -33.99
N LYS A 555 -2.58 -3.61 -35.28
CA LYS A 555 -3.18 -2.89 -36.40
C LYS A 555 -3.68 -3.87 -37.48
N PRO A 556 -4.81 -4.56 -37.24
CA PRO A 556 -5.28 -5.61 -38.15
C PRO A 556 -5.57 -5.11 -39.56
N ALA A 557 -6.23 -3.95 -39.68
CA ALA A 557 -6.59 -3.35 -40.95
C ALA A 557 -5.36 -2.91 -41.79
N LEU A 558 -4.29 -2.49 -41.12
CA LEU A 558 -3.08 -1.97 -41.80
C LEU A 558 -2.16 -3.09 -42.31
N TYR A 559 -2.16 -4.24 -41.62
CA TYR A 559 -1.19 -5.31 -41.84
C TYR A 559 -1.84 -6.66 -42.16
N SER A 560 -3.11 -6.70 -42.55
CA SER A 560 -3.86 -7.94 -42.86
C SER A 560 -3.06 -8.85 -43.80
N ASP A 561 -2.48 -8.25 -44.85
CA ASP A 561 -1.81 -8.97 -45.93
C ASP A 561 -0.29 -9.12 -45.69
N LEU A 562 0.20 -8.71 -44.52
CA LEU A 562 1.62 -8.78 -44.21
C LEU A 562 2.03 -10.24 -43.98
N LYS A 563 2.78 -10.78 -44.94
CA LYS A 563 3.49 -12.06 -44.85
C LYS A 563 4.97 -11.85 -44.50
N TYR A 564 5.71 -12.93 -44.28
CA TYR A 564 7.16 -12.82 -44.09
C TYR A 564 7.85 -12.33 -45.35
N GLN A 565 8.70 -11.30 -45.24
CA GLN A 565 9.24 -10.57 -46.41
C GLN A 565 10.46 -11.22 -47.08
N PHE A 566 10.89 -12.40 -46.63
CA PHE A 566 11.92 -13.17 -47.32
C PHE A 566 11.31 -14.22 -48.25
N CYS A 567 10.37 -15.02 -47.74
CA CYS A 567 9.75 -16.09 -48.53
C CYS A 567 8.42 -15.67 -49.18
N HIS A 568 7.76 -14.63 -48.68
CA HIS A 568 6.43 -14.16 -49.12
C HIS A 568 5.29 -15.20 -49.05
N THR A 569 5.55 -16.40 -48.54
CA THR A 569 4.59 -17.51 -48.49
C THR A 569 3.92 -17.64 -47.13
N ASN A 570 4.73 -17.70 -46.07
CA ASN A 570 4.28 -18.03 -44.71
C ASN A 570 4.03 -16.80 -43.85
N GLU A 571 3.27 -17.00 -42.77
CA GLU A 571 3.14 -16.00 -41.72
C GLU A 571 4.44 -15.86 -40.91
N GLU A 572 4.76 -14.63 -40.53
CA GLU A 572 5.98 -14.33 -39.79
C GLU A 572 5.82 -14.62 -38.29
N THR A 573 6.46 -15.71 -37.86
CA THR A 573 6.61 -16.12 -36.47
C THR A 573 8.09 -16.23 -36.10
N ILE A 574 8.44 -16.18 -34.81
CA ILE A 574 9.83 -16.33 -34.35
C ILE A 574 10.44 -17.65 -34.88
N ASN A 575 9.68 -18.74 -34.84
CA ASN A 575 10.11 -20.02 -35.36
C ASN A 575 10.37 -19.98 -36.87
N HIS A 576 9.54 -19.25 -37.63
CA HIS A 576 9.78 -19.09 -39.07
C HIS A 576 11.02 -18.22 -39.35
N LEU A 577 11.29 -17.17 -38.55
CA LEU A 577 12.52 -16.39 -38.68
C LEU A 577 13.77 -17.25 -38.50
N SER A 578 13.75 -18.21 -37.57
CA SER A 578 14.90 -19.08 -37.31
C SER A 578 15.05 -20.22 -38.32
N THR A 579 13.97 -20.67 -38.97
CA THR A 579 13.97 -21.87 -39.84
C THR A 579 13.76 -21.61 -41.34
N CYS A 580 13.47 -20.37 -41.75
CA CYS A 580 13.18 -20.06 -43.15
C CYS A 580 14.33 -20.47 -44.09
N THR A 581 14.03 -21.14 -45.20
CA THR A 581 15.02 -21.55 -46.19
C THR A 581 15.75 -20.35 -46.81
N GLN A 582 15.03 -19.23 -46.99
CA GLN A 582 15.57 -17.98 -47.53
C GLN A 582 16.53 -17.24 -46.58
N THR A 583 16.72 -17.74 -45.35
CA THR A 583 17.69 -17.19 -44.39
C THR A 583 18.82 -18.18 -44.08
N ALA A 584 19.02 -19.21 -44.93
CA ALA A 584 20.08 -20.20 -44.78
C ALA A 584 21.49 -19.56 -44.76
N ASP A 585 21.75 -18.58 -45.63
CA ASP A 585 23.04 -17.87 -45.67
C ASP A 585 23.35 -17.17 -44.33
N PHE A 586 22.34 -16.57 -43.70
CA PHE A 586 22.49 -15.97 -42.38
C PHE A 586 22.79 -17.02 -41.31
N ARG A 587 22.16 -18.20 -41.35
CA ARG A 587 22.47 -19.28 -40.40
C ARG A 587 23.90 -19.80 -40.58
N THR A 588 24.35 -19.91 -41.82
CA THR A 588 25.74 -20.28 -42.13
C THR A 588 26.72 -19.27 -41.55
N TYR A 589 26.47 -17.97 -41.79
CA TYR A 589 27.27 -16.88 -41.23
C TYR A 589 27.23 -16.84 -39.69
N LEU A 590 26.05 -16.97 -39.09
CA LEU A 590 25.87 -17.01 -37.64
C LEU A 590 26.71 -18.13 -37.03
N ARG A 591 26.63 -19.34 -37.62
CA ARG A 591 27.37 -20.51 -37.15
C ARG A 591 28.88 -20.28 -37.25
N SER A 592 29.38 -19.75 -38.37
CA SER A 592 30.83 -19.50 -38.52
C SER A 592 31.34 -18.47 -37.51
N GLU A 593 30.59 -17.38 -37.29
CA GLU A 593 30.95 -16.34 -36.33
C GLU A 593 30.91 -16.85 -34.88
N LEU A 594 29.93 -17.68 -34.53
CA LEU A 594 29.86 -18.27 -33.19
C LEU A 594 30.99 -19.28 -32.96
N ILE A 595 31.36 -20.08 -33.97
CA ILE A 595 32.51 -20.98 -33.88
C ILE A 595 33.81 -20.19 -33.71
N TYR A 596 34.00 -19.14 -34.52
CA TYR A 596 35.15 -18.25 -34.40
C TYR A 596 35.20 -17.61 -33.01
N PHE A 597 34.09 -17.05 -32.54
CA PHE A 597 33.98 -16.47 -31.20
C PHE A 597 34.36 -17.47 -30.10
N LEU A 598 33.76 -18.66 -30.12
CA LEU A 598 34.03 -19.70 -29.13
C LEU A 598 35.51 -20.10 -29.14
N ASN A 599 36.11 -20.33 -30.31
CA ASN A 599 37.52 -20.72 -30.43
C ASN A 599 38.50 -19.67 -29.87
N ASN A 600 38.08 -18.40 -29.79
CA ASN A 600 38.87 -17.31 -29.22
C ASN A 600 38.63 -17.08 -27.72
N THR A 601 37.80 -17.90 -27.06
CA THR A 601 37.63 -17.83 -25.60
C THR A 601 38.71 -18.62 -24.86
N ASP A 602 39.17 -18.11 -23.72
CA ASP A 602 40.17 -18.77 -22.86
C ASP A 602 39.75 -20.20 -22.49
N GLU A 603 38.44 -20.42 -22.30
CA GLU A 603 37.88 -21.72 -21.97
C GLU A 603 38.06 -22.74 -23.10
N PHE A 604 38.00 -22.32 -24.38
CA PHE A 604 38.09 -23.19 -25.56
C PHE A 604 39.51 -23.39 -26.08
N GLN A 605 40.40 -22.41 -25.89
CA GLN A 605 41.80 -22.52 -26.28
C GLN A 605 42.53 -23.64 -25.51
N LYS A 606 42.11 -23.91 -24.28
CA LYS A 606 42.67 -24.96 -23.41
C LYS A 606 42.21 -26.38 -23.74
N LEU A 607 41.24 -26.54 -24.65
CA LEU A 607 40.64 -27.85 -24.97
C LEU A 607 41.37 -28.55 -26.11
N SER A 608 41.36 -29.88 -26.06
CA SER A 608 41.76 -30.70 -27.20
C SER A 608 40.79 -30.54 -28.38
N PRO A 609 41.25 -30.72 -29.64
CA PRO A 609 40.41 -30.53 -30.84
C PRO A 609 39.11 -31.36 -30.81
N HIS A 610 39.16 -32.59 -30.29
CA HIS A 610 38.00 -33.46 -30.19
C HIS A 610 36.93 -32.93 -29.21
N ILE A 611 37.33 -32.46 -28.03
CA ILE A 611 36.40 -31.89 -27.03
C ILE A 611 35.80 -30.58 -27.53
N ARG A 612 36.61 -29.77 -28.23
CA ARG A 612 36.17 -28.53 -28.87
C ARG A 612 35.07 -28.78 -29.90
N LEU A 613 35.31 -29.71 -30.83
CA LEU A 613 34.33 -30.09 -31.85
C LEU A 613 33.06 -30.68 -31.23
N ARG A 614 33.18 -31.55 -30.23
CA ARG A 614 32.03 -32.11 -29.49
C ARG A 614 31.18 -31.03 -28.83
N THR A 615 31.83 -30.05 -28.20
CA THR A 615 31.13 -28.94 -27.52
C THR A 615 30.43 -28.04 -28.51
N ILE A 616 31.09 -27.70 -29.63
CA ILE A 616 30.48 -26.93 -30.73
C ILE A 616 29.27 -27.66 -31.29
N ASN A 617 29.40 -28.95 -31.61
CA ASN A 617 28.29 -29.73 -32.17
C ASN A 617 27.14 -29.91 -31.17
N SER A 618 27.41 -30.00 -29.87
CA SER A 618 26.34 -30.05 -28.86
C SER A 618 25.59 -28.73 -28.69
N LEU A 619 26.19 -27.60 -29.06
CA LEU A 619 25.60 -26.27 -28.90
C LEU A 619 24.97 -25.74 -30.20
N LEU A 620 25.60 -26.02 -31.34
CA LEU A 620 25.26 -25.47 -32.65
C LEU A 620 24.88 -26.55 -33.67
N GLY A 621 24.94 -27.84 -33.32
CA GLY A 621 24.67 -28.97 -34.21
C GLY A 621 25.78 -29.22 -35.23
N SER A 622 25.57 -30.14 -36.17
CA SER A 622 26.53 -30.46 -37.25
C SER A 622 26.46 -29.51 -38.44
N SER A 623 25.28 -28.93 -38.71
CA SER A 623 25.02 -28.03 -39.84
C SER A 623 24.30 -26.75 -39.39
N PRO A 624 24.29 -25.69 -40.23
CA PRO A 624 23.53 -24.45 -39.97
C PRO A 624 22.02 -24.66 -39.81
N ASP A 625 21.46 -25.68 -40.47
CA ASP A 625 20.03 -26.01 -40.43
C ASP A 625 19.67 -27.05 -39.35
N SER A 626 20.65 -27.44 -38.53
CA SER A 626 20.42 -28.34 -37.40
C SER A 626 19.42 -27.77 -36.39
N PHE A 627 18.78 -28.67 -35.64
CA PHE A 627 17.84 -28.28 -34.60
C PHE A 627 18.53 -27.43 -33.53
N GLU A 628 19.76 -27.75 -33.15
CA GLU A 628 20.51 -27.02 -32.13
C GLU A 628 20.78 -25.57 -32.56
N CYS A 629 21.22 -25.35 -33.81
CA CYS A 629 21.49 -24.00 -34.32
C CYS A 629 20.21 -23.16 -34.41
N THR A 630 19.15 -23.72 -35.00
CA THR A 630 17.87 -23.04 -35.19
C THR A 630 17.14 -22.79 -33.87
N SER A 631 17.26 -23.71 -32.91
CA SER A 631 16.72 -23.58 -31.54
C SER A 631 17.47 -22.49 -30.77
N LEU A 632 18.81 -22.51 -30.77
CA LEU A 632 19.62 -21.46 -30.12
C LEU A 632 19.30 -20.08 -30.70
N LEU A 633 19.16 -19.97 -32.02
CA LEU A 633 18.77 -18.72 -32.67
C LEU A 633 17.36 -18.28 -32.25
N SER A 634 16.38 -19.19 -32.26
CA SER A 634 15.00 -18.91 -31.83
C SER A 634 14.92 -18.44 -30.37
N ASP A 635 15.70 -19.06 -29.48
CA ASP A 635 15.79 -18.68 -28.08
C ASP A 635 16.47 -17.30 -27.93
N ALA A 636 17.56 -17.06 -28.66
CA ALA A 636 18.26 -15.78 -28.65
C ALA A 636 17.42 -14.63 -29.23
N MET A 637 16.57 -14.88 -30.21
CA MET A 637 15.58 -13.91 -30.72
C MET A 637 14.58 -13.48 -29.64
N GLN A 638 14.38 -14.31 -28.62
CA GLN A 638 13.60 -14.03 -27.42
C GLN A 638 14.49 -13.63 -26.23
N ALA A 639 15.77 -13.34 -26.47
CA ALA A 639 16.77 -13.04 -25.45
C ALA A 639 16.85 -14.08 -24.32
N LYS A 640 16.69 -15.36 -24.64
CA LYS A 640 16.74 -16.50 -23.71
C LYS A 640 17.83 -17.50 -24.15
N ILE A 641 18.20 -18.38 -23.25
CA ILE A 641 19.09 -19.52 -23.52
C ILE A 641 18.59 -20.75 -22.77
N SER A 642 18.65 -21.91 -23.41
CA SER A 642 18.15 -23.15 -22.83
C SER A 642 19.04 -23.69 -21.72
N THR A 643 18.44 -24.37 -20.72
CA THR A 643 19.18 -25.09 -19.68
C THR A 643 20.04 -26.22 -20.27
N THR A 644 19.59 -26.83 -21.36
CA THR A 644 20.34 -27.83 -22.13
C THR A 644 21.66 -27.26 -22.67
N ALA A 645 21.64 -26.06 -23.28
CA ALA A 645 22.85 -25.41 -23.77
C ALA A 645 23.87 -25.15 -22.65
N ILE A 646 23.40 -24.65 -21.49
CA ILE A 646 24.26 -24.42 -20.33
C ILE A 646 24.79 -25.73 -19.73
N SER A 647 23.97 -26.77 -19.70
CA SER A 647 24.37 -28.10 -19.21
C SER A 647 25.44 -28.72 -20.10
N HIS A 648 25.35 -28.56 -21.43
CA HIS A 648 26.40 -28.99 -22.36
C HIS A 648 27.71 -28.24 -22.14
N LEU A 649 27.66 -26.90 -22.00
CA LEU A 649 28.84 -26.11 -21.68
C LEU A 649 29.47 -26.57 -20.35
N LYS A 650 28.67 -26.70 -19.30
CA LYS A 650 29.13 -27.13 -17.97
C LYS A 650 29.77 -28.52 -18.00
N LYS A 651 29.11 -29.50 -18.62
CA LYS A 651 29.56 -30.90 -18.65
C LYS A 651 30.79 -31.09 -19.54
N ASN A 652 30.77 -30.55 -20.75
CA ASN A 652 31.85 -30.78 -21.71
C ASN A 652 33.13 -30.03 -21.34
N LEU A 653 33.00 -28.86 -20.71
CA LEU A 653 34.12 -28.01 -20.30
C LEU A 653 34.52 -28.18 -18.83
N LYS A 654 33.81 -29.03 -18.07
CA LYS A 654 33.97 -29.22 -16.62
C LYS A 654 33.98 -27.90 -15.83
N LEU A 655 33.10 -26.98 -16.20
CA LEU A 655 33.04 -25.64 -15.60
C LEU A 655 32.27 -25.63 -14.27
N SER A 656 32.60 -24.66 -13.42
CA SER A 656 31.75 -24.31 -12.29
C SER A 656 30.39 -23.77 -12.77
N GLN A 657 29.40 -23.71 -11.88
CA GLN A 657 28.11 -23.07 -12.21
C GLN A 657 28.30 -21.59 -12.58
N ALA A 658 29.23 -20.89 -11.91
CA ALA A 658 29.48 -19.48 -12.18
C ALA A 658 30.14 -19.27 -13.57
N ASP A 659 31.09 -20.11 -13.94
CA ASP A 659 31.81 -19.99 -15.22
C ASP A 659 30.95 -20.40 -16.41
N SER A 660 30.12 -21.44 -16.26
CA SER A 660 29.14 -21.83 -17.30
C SER A 660 28.12 -20.71 -17.57
N VAL A 661 27.60 -20.06 -16.52
CA VAL A 661 26.75 -18.87 -16.65
C VAL A 661 27.50 -17.72 -17.33
N ARG A 662 28.77 -17.48 -16.98
CA ARG A 662 29.58 -16.41 -17.59
C ARG A 662 29.77 -16.62 -19.09
N LEU A 663 30.21 -17.80 -19.49
CA LEU A 663 30.43 -18.15 -20.90
C LEU A 663 29.11 -18.17 -21.69
N GLY A 664 28.08 -18.82 -21.13
CA GLY A 664 26.74 -18.84 -21.73
C GLY A 664 26.18 -17.44 -21.96
N SER A 665 26.47 -16.50 -21.06
CA SER A 665 26.02 -15.11 -21.21
C SER A 665 26.71 -14.41 -22.39
N LYS A 666 28.00 -14.69 -22.61
CA LYS A 666 28.74 -14.15 -23.76
C LYS A 666 28.22 -14.73 -25.07
N VAL A 667 27.97 -16.04 -25.12
CA VAL A 667 27.38 -16.71 -26.29
C VAL A 667 26.02 -16.11 -26.62
N LEU A 668 25.12 -16.01 -25.63
CA LEU A 668 23.80 -15.42 -25.83
C LEU A 668 23.89 -13.97 -26.34
N MET A 669 24.76 -13.16 -25.75
CA MET A 669 24.97 -11.78 -26.20
C MET A 669 25.42 -11.71 -27.66
N GLN A 670 26.41 -12.55 -28.03
CA GLN A 670 26.94 -12.58 -29.39
C GLN A 670 25.86 -12.98 -30.41
N THR A 671 25.08 -14.02 -30.11
CA THR A 671 23.96 -14.45 -30.97
C THR A 671 22.92 -13.33 -31.13
N ILE A 672 22.57 -12.61 -30.06
CA ILE A 672 21.63 -11.48 -30.11
C ILE A 672 22.18 -10.35 -30.99
N ILE A 673 23.46 -10.00 -30.86
CA ILE A 673 24.09 -8.93 -31.65
C ILE A 673 24.08 -9.29 -33.13
N LEU A 674 24.47 -10.53 -33.47
CA LEU A 674 24.47 -11.01 -34.85
C LEU A 674 23.06 -11.01 -35.44
N PHE A 675 22.08 -11.50 -34.69
CA PHE A 675 20.67 -11.43 -35.06
C PHE A 675 20.21 -9.99 -35.31
N LYS A 676 20.47 -9.07 -34.36
CA LYS A 676 20.02 -7.67 -34.44
C LYS A 676 20.59 -6.97 -35.68
N ASN A 677 21.87 -7.17 -35.96
CA ASN A 677 22.60 -6.37 -36.95
C ASN A 677 22.44 -6.90 -38.38
N HIS A 678 22.33 -8.22 -38.57
CA HIS A 678 22.34 -8.83 -39.90
C HIS A 678 20.95 -9.29 -40.33
N LEU A 679 20.26 -10.10 -39.52
CA LEU A 679 18.95 -10.61 -39.90
C LEU A 679 17.82 -9.61 -39.62
N TRP A 680 17.77 -9.07 -38.40
CA TRP A 680 16.67 -8.19 -37.97
C TRP A 680 16.67 -6.86 -38.73
N LYS A 681 17.85 -6.30 -39.00
CA LYS A 681 17.99 -5.04 -39.76
C LYS A 681 17.51 -5.20 -41.20
N ASP A 682 17.99 -6.21 -41.93
CA ASP A 682 17.54 -6.49 -43.31
C ASP A 682 16.04 -6.76 -43.36
N ARG A 683 15.53 -7.57 -42.42
CA ARG A 683 14.09 -7.79 -42.28
C ARG A 683 13.32 -6.48 -42.15
N CYS A 684 13.78 -5.56 -41.31
CA CYS A 684 13.10 -4.27 -41.11
C CYS A 684 13.10 -3.43 -42.39
N GLU A 685 14.20 -3.39 -43.12
CA GLU A 685 14.29 -2.67 -44.40
C GLU A 685 13.31 -3.24 -45.43
N ARG A 686 13.16 -4.56 -45.51
CA ARG A 686 12.18 -5.22 -46.39
C ARG A 686 10.73 -4.87 -46.01
N VAL A 687 10.40 -4.85 -44.73
CA VAL A 687 9.07 -4.42 -44.28
C VAL A 687 8.82 -2.95 -44.59
N ILE A 688 9.82 -2.07 -44.45
CA ILE A 688 9.69 -0.66 -44.82
C ILE A 688 9.38 -0.52 -46.32
N ARG A 689 10.05 -1.28 -47.19
CA ARG A 689 9.74 -1.29 -48.65
C ARG A 689 8.32 -1.79 -48.92
N TRP A 690 7.87 -2.81 -48.19
CA TRP A 690 6.49 -3.32 -48.29
C TRP A 690 5.45 -2.32 -47.79
N GLU A 691 5.77 -1.53 -46.75
CA GLU A 691 4.89 -0.47 -46.25
C GLU A 691 4.81 0.69 -47.26
N GLN A 692 5.94 1.06 -47.86
CA GLN A 692 6.02 2.07 -48.91
C GLN A 692 5.19 1.67 -50.14
N SER A 693 5.23 0.40 -50.56
CA SER A 693 4.42 -0.07 -51.70
C SER A 693 2.91 -0.10 -51.44
N ARG A 694 2.47 0.02 -50.18
CA ARG A 694 1.07 0.12 -49.76
C ARG A 694 0.67 1.51 -49.29
N ASN A 695 1.55 2.51 -49.48
CA ASN A 695 1.34 3.88 -49.02
C ASN A 695 1.06 3.99 -47.51
N ILE A 696 1.63 3.09 -46.70
CA ILE A 696 1.47 3.11 -45.25
C ILE A 696 2.42 4.14 -44.65
N THR A 697 1.88 5.20 -44.07
CA THR A 697 2.64 6.31 -43.50
C THR A 697 2.90 6.14 -42.00
N GLY A 698 3.77 6.97 -41.44
CA GLY A 698 3.98 7.04 -39.98
C GLY A 698 2.74 7.50 -39.22
N GLN A 699 1.86 8.28 -39.86
CA GLN A 699 0.62 8.77 -39.25
C GLN A 699 -0.38 7.63 -39.09
N ASP A 700 -0.52 6.76 -40.08
CA ASP A 700 -1.42 5.60 -40.06
C ASP A 700 -1.08 4.61 -38.94
N LYS A 701 0.20 4.55 -38.57
CA LYS A 701 0.67 3.73 -37.45
C LYS A 701 0.32 4.32 -36.08
N ARG A 702 0.12 5.64 -36.00
CA ARG A 702 -0.14 6.40 -34.75
C ARG A 702 -1.62 6.70 -34.52
N THR A 703 -2.43 6.78 -35.57
CA THR A 703 -3.87 6.99 -35.44
C THR A 703 -4.50 5.86 -34.63
N PRO A 704 -5.47 6.09 -33.75
CA PRO A 704 -6.22 5.01 -33.10
C PRO A 704 -7.02 4.20 -34.12
N ASN A 705 -7.34 2.93 -33.84
CA ASN A 705 -8.29 2.21 -34.69
C ASN A 705 -9.67 2.88 -34.51
N HIS A 706 -10.27 3.37 -35.60
CA HIS A 706 -11.64 3.86 -35.56
C HIS A 706 -12.59 2.69 -35.28
N ASN A 707 -13.03 2.54 -34.03
CA ASN A 707 -14.22 1.78 -33.73
C ASN A 707 -15.40 2.61 -34.25
N HIS A 708 -16.07 2.14 -35.30
CA HIS A 708 -17.39 2.63 -35.68
C HIS A 708 -18.36 2.34 -34.53
N ASN A 709 -18.52 3.29 -33.62
CA ASN A 709 -19.70 3.41 -32.78
C ASN A 709 -20.08 4.88 -32.64
N HIS A 710 -21.30 5.16 -33.05
CA HIS A 710 -21.87 6.50 -33.21
C HIS A 710 -22.00 7.28 -31.89
N ASN A 711 -21.84 8.60 -32.05
CA ASN A 711 -22.45 9.70 -31.28
C ASN A 711 -22.06 9.90 -29.80
N SER A 712 -21.13 10.83 -29.57
CA SER A 712 -21.48 12.05 -28.84
C SER A 712 -20.48 13.18 -29.15
N LYS A 713 -21.01 14.30 -29.68
CA LYS A 713 -20.29 15.56 -29.78
C LYS A 713 -20.03 16.07 -28.36
N ALA A 714 -18.77 16.32 -28.02
CA ALA A 714 -18.40 17.29 -27.00
C ALA A 714 -17.17 18.05 -27.48
N CYS A 715 -17.42 19.32 -27.81
CA CYS A 715 -16.43 20.33 -28.17
C CYS A 715 -15.43 20.49 -27.03
N CYS A 716 -14.13 20.42 -27.31
CA CYS A 716 -13.12 21.01 -26.44
C CYS A 716 -12.21 21.88 -27.29
N SER A 717 -12.32 23.18 -27.02
CA SER A 717 -11.57 24.29 -27.57
C SER A 717 -10.06 24.18 -27.35
N ASP A 718 -9.34 24.79 -28.28
CA ASP A 718 -7.90 24.95 -28.39
C ASP A 718 -7.14 25.21 -27.08
N ARG A 719 -6.01 24.50 -26.90
CA ARG A 719 -4.82 25.00 -26.21
C ARG A 719 -3.56 24.56 -26.95
N PRO A 720 -2.49 25.38 -26.92
CA PRO A 720 -1.36 25.26 -27.81
C PRO A 720 -0.45 24.09 -27.43
N ILE A 721 0.12 23.51 -28.49
CA ILE A 721 1.15 22.47 -28.48
C ILE A 721 2.42 23.05 -27.83
N ILE A 722 2.82 22.51 -26.69
CA ILE A 722 4.21 22.53 -26.23
C ILE A 722 4.67 21.08 -26.26
N ALA A 723 5.61 20.81 -27.15
CA ALA A 723 6.22 19.51 -27.34
C ALA A 723 7.20 19.22 -26.19
N GLU A 724 6.83 18.32 -25.29
CA GLU A 724 7.78 17.55 -24.49
C GLU A 724 7.32 16.09 -24.45
N ASP A 725 8.26 15.19 -24.75
CA ASP A 725 8.08 13.76 -24.91
C ASP A 725 7.51 13.08 -23.65
N GLU A 726 6.20 12.89 -23.59
CA GLU A 726 5.58 11.95 -22.65
C GLU A 726 5.36 10.57 -23.31
N ILE A 727 5.97 9.56 -22.70
CA ILE A 727 5.73 8.14 -22.97
C ILE A 727 4.31 7.80 -22.52
N ILE A 728 3.38 7.74 -23.47
CA ILE A 728 2.01 7.28 -23.20
C ILE A 728 1.96 5.74 -23.32
N VAL A 729 1.76 5.09 -22.17
CA VAL A 729 1.24 3.72 -22.09
C VAL A 729 -0.26 3.79 -22.42
N LEU A 730 -0.66 3.27 -23.58
CA LEU A 730 -2.06 3.21 -23.99
C LEU A 730 -2.75 2.01 -23.32
N ASP A 731 -3.58 2.29 -22.31
CA ASP A 731 -4.69 1.42 -21.90
C ASP A 731 -5.99 1.94 -22.55
N GLY A 732 -6.66 1.08 -23.32
CA GLY A 732 -8.01 1.32 -23.84
C GLY A 732 -8.92 0.15 -23.44
N PHE A 733 -10.06 0.48 -22.83
CA PHE A 733 -11.18 -0.44 -22.60
C PHE A 733 -12.10 -0.46 -23.84
N ASP A 734 -12.67 -1.62 -24.17
CA ASP A 734 -13.81 -1.77 -25.09
C ASP A 734 -15.01 -2.44 -24.39
N PRO A 735 -16.27 -2.06 -24.70
CA PRO A 735 -17.47 -2.76 -24.25
C PRO A 735 -18.04 -3.77 -25.29
N ILE A 736 -18.25 -5.01 -24.81
CA ILE A 736 -19.27 -6.08 -25.08
C ILE A 736 -20.26 -5.82 -26.26
N THR A 737 -20.58 -6.69 -27.26
CA THR A 737 -20.91 -8.15 -27.38
C THR A 737 -20.91 -8.52 -28.89
N GLN A 738 -20.44 -9.67 -29.41
CA GLN A 738 -21.15 -10.97 -29.55
C GLN A 738 -20.16 -12.11 -29.93
N MET A 739 -20.55 -13.36 -29.64
CA MET A 739 -19.74 -14.57 -29.42
C MET A 739 -19.12 -15.25 -30.66
N LYS A 740 -17.85 -15.66 -30.53
CA LYS A 740 -17.35 -17.06 -30.67
C LYS A 740 -15.96 -17.14 -30.00
N HIS A 741 -15.76 -18.17 -29.17
CA HIS A 741 -14.71 -18.31 -28.15
C HIS A 741 -13.34 -17.68 -28.48
N SER A 742 -12.93 -16.67 -27.70
CA SER A 742 -11.57 -16.11 -27.64
C SER A 742 -11.05 -16.16 -26.19
N PRO A 743 -9.76 -16.45 -25.95
CA PRO A 743 -9.21 -16.60 -24.61
C PRO A 743 -9.27 -15.28 -23.82
N VAL A 744 -9.68 -15.39 -22.55
CA VAL A 744 -9.97 -14.30 -21.60
C VAL A 744 -8.92 -13.20 -21.64
N CYS A 745 -9.26 -12.04 -22.20
CA CYS A 745 -8.40 -10.86 -22.19
C CYS A 745 -8.62 -10.12 -20.87
N ILE A 746 -7.77 -10.42 -19.88
CA ILE A 746 -7.81 -9.85 -18.53
C ILE A 746 -7.43 -8.35 -18.62
N SER A 747 -8.35 -7.45 -18.22
CA SER A 747 -8.11 -6.00 -18.22
C SER A 747 -6.89 -5.61 -17.36
N PRO A 748 -6.23 -4.45 -17.56
CA PRO A 748 -5.11 -4.00 -16.72
C PRO A 748 -5.48 -3.96 -15.23
N GLN A 749 -6.70 -3.54 -14.92
CA GLN A 749 -7.24 -3.54 -13.56
C GLN A 749 -7.44 -4.95 -13.01
N GLN A 750 -7.94 -5.88 -13.84
CA GLN A 750 -8.09 -7.28 -13.48
C GLN A 750 -6.72 -7.97 -13.34
N ARG A 751 -5.74 -7.67 -14.19
CA ARG A 751 -4.35 -8.15 -14.07
C ARG A 751 -3.71 -7.64 -12.79
N PHE A 752 -3.94 -6.38 -12.46
CA PHE A 752 -3.51 -5.79 -11.20
C PHE A 752 -4.16 -6.52 -10.02
N HIS A 753 -5.48 -6.68 -10.01
CA HIS A 753 -6.20 -7.38 -8.95
C HIS A 753 -5.74 -8.83 -8.79
N ASP A 754 -5.67 -9.58 -9.88
CA ASP A 754 -5.23 -10.97 -9.83
C ASP A 754 -3.74 -11.06 -9.40
N SER A 755 -2.90 -10.09 -9.79
CA SER A 755 -1.50 -10.02 -9.33
C SER A 755 -1.41 -9.78 -7.82
N LEU A 756 -2.35 -9.03 -7.23
CA LEU A 756 -2.47 -8.88 -5.78
C LEU A 756 -2.88 -10.20 -5.12
N VAL A 757 -3.84 -10.93 -5.70
CA VAL A 757 -4.28 -12.24 -5.15
C VAL A 757 -3.13 -13.26 -5.17
N LEU A 758 -2.42 -13.37 -6.30
CA LEU A 758 -1.26 -14.26 -6.40
C LEU A 758 -0.10 -13.78 -5.53
N MET A 759 0.14 -12.47 -5.47
CA MET A 759 1.12 -11.91 -4.55
C MET A 759 0.73 -12.23 -3.11
N HIS A 760 -0.53 -12.15 -2.74
CA HIS A 760 -0.99 -12.50 -1.41
C HIS A 760 -0.70 -13.96 -1.12
N SER A 761 -1.13 -14.89 -1.99
CA SER A 761 -0.90 -16.32 -1.79
C SER A 761 0.59 -16.66 -1.75
N GLN A 762 1.39 -16.06 -2.62
CA GLN A 762 2.82 -16.33 -2.68
C GLN A 762 3.62 -15.58 -1.62
N LEU A 763 3.19 -14.42 -1.16
CA LEU A 763 3.76 -13.73 0.00
C LEU A 763 3.44 -14.50 1.26
N GLN A 764 2.25 -15.09 1.37
CA GLN A 764 1.93 -16.06 2.42
C GLN A 764 2.86 -17.28 2.33
N LEU A 765 3.02 -17.89 1.16
CA LEU A 765 3.98 -18.99 0.95
C LEU A 765 5.43 -18.56 1.23
N TYR A 766 5.84 -17.36 0.84
CA TYR A 766 7.19 -16.85 1.06
C TYR A 766 7.43 -16.50 2.52
N ILE A 767 6.47 -15.89 3.21
CA ILE A 767 6.52 -15.68 4.65
C ILE A 767 6.64 -17.05 5.33
N LYS A 768 5.81 -18.01 4.95
CA LYS A 768 5.84 -19.39 5.47
C LYS A 768 7.15 -20.14 5.17
N LYS A 769 7.70 -20.02 3.95
CA LYS A 769 8.87 -20.76 3.45
C LYS A 769 10.22 -20.06 3.67
N TYR A 770 10.23 -18.74 3.76
CA TYR A 770 11.43 -17.90 3.76
C TYR A 770 11.33 -16.67 4.68
N ILE A 771 10.37 -16.61 5.60
CA ILE A 771 10.50 -15.76 6.79
C ILE A 771 10.40 -16.64 8.03
N LEU A 772 9.56 -17.69 8.01
CA LEU A 772 9.51 -18.66 9.08
C LEU A 772 10.76 -19.58 9.15
N LEU A 773 11.49 -19.69 8.04
CA LEU A 773 12.50 -20.73 7.77
C LEU A 773 13.97 -20.27 7.50
N PRO A 774 14.31 -19.04 7.04
CA PRO A 774 15.68 -18.76 6.56
C PRO A 774 16.75 -18.65 7.63
N TRP A 775 16.36 -18.50 8.89
CA TRP A 775 17.34 -18.43 9.99
C TRP A 775 17.79 -19.81 10.46
N VAL A 776 17.16 -20.88 9.96
CA VAL A 776 17.53 -22.27 10.25
C VAL A 776 18.52 -22.83 9.20
N TYR A 777 18.70 -22.17 8.05
CA TYR A 777 19.60 -22.63 6.96
C TYR A 777 20.80 -21.71 6.68
N LYS A 778 21.46 -21.23 7.74
CA LYS A 778 22.87 -20.81 7.68
C LYS A 778 23.56 -21.44 8.89
N PRO A 779 23.99 -22.70 8.77
CA PRO A 779 25.33 -22.96 8.24
C PRO A 779 25.44 -24.29 7.47
N LEU A 780 25.29 -24.31 6.14
CA LEU A 780 25.67 -25.47 5.31
C LEU A 780 26.22 -25.06 3.93
N SER A 781 26.93 -23.93 3.86
CA SER A 781 27.68 -23.57 2.65
C SER A 781 28.98 -22.83 2.98
N SER A 782 29.78 -23.40 3.85
CA SER A 782 31.21 -23.13 3.91
C SER A 782 31.91 -24.30 4.58
N LEU A 783 32.82 -24.91 3.81
CA LEU A 783 33.92 -25.81 4.22
C LEU A 783 33.74 -27.32 3.90
N TYR A 784 34.48 -27.69 2.85
CA TYR A 784 35.21 -28.95 2.60
C TYR A 784 34.47 -30.27 2.28
N TYR A 785 34.67 -30.69 1.02
CA TYR A 785 35.23 -32.00 0.64
C TYR A 785 35.63 -32.90 1.82
N PHE A 786 35.04 -34.09 1.92
CA PHE A 786 35.76 -35.37 2.00
C PHE A 786 34.80 -36.51 1.62
N ASP A 787 35.11 -37.09 0.46
CA ASP A 787 35.18 -38.50 0.07
C ASP A 787 34.48 -39.64 0.86
N ILE A 788 34.17 -40.68 0.06
CA ILE A 788 33.70 -42.05 0.38
C ILE A 788 32.19 -42.16 0.71
N GLY A 789 31.36 -42.98 0.07
CA GLY A 789 31.55 -44.02 -0.95
C GLY A 789 30.26 -44.87 -0.98
N ILE A 790 29.93 -45.32 -2.20
CA ILE A 790 28.76 -46.13 -2.64
C ILE A 790 27.59 -45.30 -3.15
#